data_AF-A0A806X371-F1
#
_entry.id   AF-A0A806X371-F1
#
_cell.length_a   1.000
_cell.length_b   1.000
_cell.length_c   1.000
_cell.angle_alpha   90.00
_cell.angle_beta   90.00
_cell.angle_gamma   90.00
#
_symmetry.space_group_name_H-M   'P 1'
#
loop_
_entity.id
_entity.type
_entity.pdbx_description
1 polymer ?
#
loop_
_entity_poly.entity_id
_entity_poly.type
_entity_poly.pdbx_seq_one_letter_code
_entity_poly.pdbx_strand_id
1 'polypeptide(L)'
;MTDEPLRPDPDRLLEQTSGWHRGKLKVFFGACAGVGKTYAMLSEAQRLRAQGLDILIGVVETHGRQETAALLDGLATQPRKRIHHRRRIVEEFDLDAALARRPALILMDELAHTNAPGSRHPKRWQDVEELLEAGIDVFTTVNVQHLESLNDVVSGVTGIKVRETVPDPFFDAADEIVLVDLPPDDLRQRLHEGKVYIGGQAERAIEHFFRKGNLIALRELALRRTADRVDDQMREWRGQGEERVWHTRDAILLCVGHSSGNEKLVRTAARLAAKFGSVWHAVYVETPGLHRLPEHQRRSILSALRLAQELGAETATLSDPAEDKAILRYAREHNLGKIIIGRRAQRHWWSRESFADRLARRAPDLDLVIVALEDAPAPPVNRGNDTRPWMDRWRVQVRGCAVAVALCALITLVASNFLVAFATVNLVMLYLLGVVIVALFYGRWPSVLATVINVISFDLFFIAPRGTLAVSDIQYVLTFAVMLTVGLIIGNLTAGVRYQARIARYREQRTRHLYEMSKALAIGRSEQDIARTSEQFIQSTFYARSQVLLPNASGHLAALTSGNGITPWDEAIVRWSYDKGQPAGAGTDTLPGVPYLILPLKTAEKTLGVIVVEPGNLRQLMIPEQQRLLETCTLLVASALDRLALTTSEEQARLASERESIRNSLLAALSHDLRTPLTVLFGQAEILTLDLASEGSKHAPQANEIRQHVLNTTRLVNNLLDMARIQSGGFNLRKEWLTLEEVVGSAIRTLEPGLGGRHIELHLGDPLALIHVDGPLFERVLINLLENAVKYAGTKAQIGITATHQDEQLQLDVWDNGPGIPAGQEQSIFDKFARGHKESAIPGVGLGLAICQAIVDVHGGTLSAHNRPEGGASFTVTLPLEAPPTLDDLPEET
;
A
#
# COMPACT_ATOMS: atom_id res chain seq x y z
N MET A 1 -48.58 23.76 -8.43
CA MET A 1 -48.14 25.15 -8.14
C MET A 1 -47.42 25.06 -6.81
N THR A 2 -46.10 25.14 -6.71
CA THR A 2 -45.09 25.83 -7.52
C THR A 2 -43.82 24.96 -7.54
N ASP A 3 -43.40 24.50 -8.72
CA ASP A 3 -42.02 24.00 -8.92
C ASP A 3 -41.13 25.24 -9.01
N GLU A 4 -40.67 25.73 -7.86
CA GLU A 4 -39.50 26.61 -7.84
C GLU A 4 -38.25 25.72 -7.88
N PRO A 5 -37.36 25.90 -8.86
CA PRO A 5 -36.06 25.22 -8.84
C PRO A 5 -35.32 25.63 -7.57
N LEU A 6 -34.84 24.65 -6.79
CA LEU A 6 -34.06 24.88 -5.57
C LEU A 6 -32.93 25.87 -5.86
N ARG A 7 -33.03 27.07 -5.28
CA ARG A 7 -31.98 28.08 -5.32
C ARG A 7 -30.77 27.53 -4.56
N PRO A 8 -29.57 27.44 -5.17
CA PRO A 8 -28.39 26.96 -4.48
C PRO A 8 -28.07 27.87 -3.28
N ASP A 9 -27.58 27.23 -2.21
CA ASP A 9 -27.26 27.89 -0.95
C ASP A 9 -26.17 28.97 -1.16
N PRO A 10 -26.47 30.26 -0.90
CA PRO A 10 -25.52 31.35 -1.11
C PRO A 10 -24.27 31.21 -0.23
N ASP A 11 -24.34 30.54 0.92
CA ASP A 11 -23.18 30.35 1.79
C ASP A 11 -22.19 29.34 1.19
N ARG A 12 -22.69 28.29 0.49
CA ARG A 12 -21.83 27.38 -0.29
C ARG A 12 -21.16 28.05 -1.48
N LEU A 13 -21.84 29.00 -2.12
CA LEU A 13 -21.25 29.81 -3.20
C LEU A 13 -20.21 30.79 -2.64
N LEU A 14 -20.41 31.30 -1.42
CA LEU A 14 -19.46 32.18 -0.75
C LEU A 14 -18.20 31.44 -0.25
N GLU A 15 -18.33 30.21 0.25
CA GLU A 15 -17.19 29.32 0.55
C GLU A 15 -16.32 29.04 -0.68
N GLN A 16 -16.92 28.96 -1.88
CA GLN A 16 -16.18 28.76 -3.13
C GLN A 16 -15.40 30.01 -3.60
N THR A 17 -15.78 31.21 -3.15
CA THR A 17 -15.12 32.48 -3.53
C THR A 17 -14.15 33.03 -2.49
N SER A 18 -14.06 32.44 -1.30
CA SER A 18 -13.33 32.99 -0.15
C SER A 18 -11.92 32.42 0.07
N GLY A 19 -11.36 31.72 -0.93
CA GLY A 19 -9.93 31.42 -0.99
C GLY A 19 -9.13 32.58 -1.58
N TRP A 20 -7.93 32.85 -1.07
CA TRP A 20 -6.95 33.69 -1.76
C TRP A 20 -6.82 33.24 -3.22
N HIS A 21 -6.78 34.19 -4.17
CA HIS A 21 -6.72 33.89 -5.61
C HIS A 21 -5.40 33.19 -5.94
N ARG A 22 -5.39 31.86 -5.84
CA ARG A 22 -4.33 31.00 -6.38
C ARG A 22 -4.32 31.15 -7.91
N GLY A 23 -3.14 31.26 -8.50
CA GLY A 23 -2.96 31.26 -9.95
C GLY A 23 -3.40 29.93 -10.56
N LYS A 24 -3.70 29.95 -11.85
CA LYS A 24 -4.15 28.77 -12.62
C LYS A 24 -2.96 28.02 -13.22
N LEU A 25 -2.98 26.69 -13.11
CA LEU A 25 -1.99 25.81 -13.69
C LEU A 25 -2.53 25.15 -14.97
N LYS A 26 -1.85 25.39 -16.09
CA LYS A 26 -2.10 24.70 -17.36
C LYS A 26 -0.91 23.84 -17.77
N VAL A 27 -1.16 22.55 -17.96
CA VAL A 27 -0.13 21.56 -18.26
C VAL A 27 -0.27 21.07 -19.70
N PHE A 28 0.78 21.24 -20.51
CA PHE A 28 0.88 20.63 -21.82
C PHE A 28 1.52 19.26 -21.67
N PHE A 29 0.69 18.22 -21.74
CA PHE A 29 1.04 16.84 -21.46
C PHE A 29 1.26 16.05 -22.74
N GLY A 30 2.23 15.14 -22.76
CA GLY A 30 2.49 14.32 -23.95
C GLY A 30 3.16 12.99 -23.64
N ALA A 31 3.13 12.08 -24.62
CA ALA A 31 3.68 10.74 -24.48
C ALA A 31 5.20 10.70 -24.32
N CYS A 32 5.93 11.63 -24.94
CA CYS A 32 7.38 11.70 -24.89
C CYS A 32 7.92 13.05 -25.41
N ALA A 33 9.25 13.21 -25.39
CA ALA A 33 9.91 14.32 -26.06
C ALA A 33 9.67 14.30 -27.58
N GLY A 34 9.56 15.47 -28.20
CA GLY A 34 9.40 15.60 -29.66
C GLY A 34 7.96 15.70 -30.18
N VAL A 35 6.94 15.40 -29.36
CA VAL A 35 5.51 15.52 -29.78
C VAL A 35 5.05 16.97 -29.95
N GLY A 36 5.83 17.96 -29.51
CA GLY A 36 5.55 19.39 -29.72
C GLY A 36 4.98 20.16 -28.52
N LYS A 37 5.09 19.65 -27.29
CA LYS A 37 4.55 20.30 -26.07
C LYS A 37 5.01 21.76 -25.91
N THR A 38 6.31 22.03 -25.98
CA THR A 38 6.87 23.40 -25.87
C THR A 38 6.37 24.30 -26.99
N TYR A 39 6.23 23.77 -28.22
CA TYR A 39 5.69 24.53 -29.34
C TYR A 39 4.21 24.89 -29.12
N ALA A 40 3.40 23.94 -28.64
CA ALA A 40 1.99 24.18 -28.31
C ALA A 40 1.84 25.21 -27.18
N MET A 41 2.66 25.10 -26.13
CA MET A 41 2.71 26.06 -25.03
C MET A 41 3.05 27.48 -25.50
N LEU A 42 4.09 27.63 -26.32
CA LEU A 42 4.50 28.94 -26.86
C LEU A 42 3.49 29.50 -27.86
N SER A 43 2.88 28.66 -28.69
CA SER A 43 1.84 29.08 -29.63
C SER A 43 0.62 29.64 -28.88
N GLU A 44 0.24 29.02 -27.77
CA GLU A 44 -0.83 29.52 -26.91
C GLU A 44 -0.42 30.82 -26.20
N ALA A 45 0.82 30.90 -25.71
CA ALA A 45 1.36 32.12 -25.10
C ALA A 45 1.36 33.30 -26.08
N GLN A 46 1.80 33.12 -27.33
CA GLN A 46 1.76 34.17 -28.35
C GLN A 46 0.32 34.62 -28.66
N ARG A 47 -0.65 33.68 -28.64
CA ARG A 47 -2.08 34.02 -28.79
C ARG A 47 -2.58 34.90 -27.65
N LEU A 48 -2.22 34.58 -26.40
CA LEU A 48 -2.60 35.37 -25.22
C LEU A 48 -1.90 36.72 -25.18
N ARG A 49 -0.64 36.80 -25.63
CA ARG A 49 0.07 38.06 -25.79
C ARG A 49 -0.61 38.97 -26.81
N ALA A 50 -1.06 38.43 -27.93
CA ALA A 50 -1.81 39.19 -28.94
C ALA A 50 -3.14 39.75 -28.39
N GLN A 51 -3.68 39.15 -27.32
CA GLN A 51 -4.84 39.64 -26.57
C GLN A 51 -4.48 40.67 -25.48
N GLY A 52 -3.19 40.99 -25.32
CA GLY A 52 -2.69 42.02 -24.39
C GLY A 52 -2.32 41.50 -23.00
N LEU A 53 -2.20 40.18 -22.79
CA LEU A 53 -1.77 39.60 -21.50
C LEU A 53 -0.26 39.82 -21.27
N ASP A 54 0.15 40.12 -20.04
CA ASP A 54 1.57 40.20 -19.66
C ASP A 54 2.13 38.80 -19.42
N ILE A 55 3.06 38.39 -20.28
CA ILE A 55 3.63 37.04 -20.29
C ILE A 55 5.13 37.11 -20.08
N LEU A 56 5.60 36.36 -19.09
CA LEU A 56 7.00 36.18 -18.77
C LEU A 56 7.48 34.78 -19.16
N ILE A 57 8.59 34.69 -19.88
CA ILE A 57 9.33 33.44 -20.03
C ILE A 57 10.20 33.27 -18.79
N GLY A 58 9.90 32.27 -17.96
CA GLY A 58 10.76 31.85 -16.86
C GLY A 58 11.85 30.91 -17.37
N VAL A 59 11.44 29.74 -17.86
CA VAL A 59 12.34 28.76 -18.48
C VAL A 59 11.66 28.18 -19.71
N VAL A 60 12.32 28.25 -20.86
CA VAL A 60 11.89 27.56 -22.08
C VAL A 60 13.12 27.00 -22.78
N GLU A 61 13.09 25.71 -23.10
CA GLU A 61 14.21 25.01 -23.74
C GLU A 61 13.86 24.70 -25.21
N THR A 62 14.38 25.52 -26.13
CA THR A 62 14.11 25.37 -27.56
C THR A 62 14.90 24.22 -28.19
N HIS A 63 15.97 23.76 -27.54
CA HIS A 63 16.88 22.72 -28.04
C HIS A 63 17.40 23.03 -29.47
N GLY A 64 17.58 24.32 -29.78
CA GLY A 64 18.06 24.81 -31.08
C GLY A 64 17.06 24.72 -32.24
N ARG A 65 15.78 24.39 -31.98
CA ARG A 65 14.73 24.31 -33.01
C ARG A 65 14.30 25.71 -33.46
N GLN A 66 14.59 26.06 -34.71
CA GLN A 66 14.32 27.39 -35.28
C GLN A 66 12.82 27.79 -35.23
N GLU A 67 11.91 26.87 -35.56
CA GLU A 67 10.46 27.11 -35.51
C GLU A 67 9.96 27.42 -34.09
N THR A 68 10.47 26.70 -33.08
CA THR A 68 10.15 26.95 -31.67
C THR A 68 10.79 28.25 -31.16
N ALA A 69 12.03 28.53 -31.58
CA ALA A 69 12.74 29.75 -31.19
C ALA A 69 12.07 31.02 -31.74
N ALA A 70 11.53 30.99 -32.96
CA ALA A 70 10.77 32.10 -33.53
C ALA A 70 9.54 32.48 -32.69
N LEU A 71 8.95 31.52 -31.95
CA LEU A 71 7.83 31.80 -31.03
C LEU A 71 8.26 32.47 -29.72
N LEU A 72 9.56 32.66 -29.46
CA LEU A 72 10.02 33.47 -28.33
C LEU A 72 10.01 34.97 -28.67
N ASP A 73 10.01 35.33 -29.95
CA ASP A 73 10.19 36.71 -30.38
C ASP A 73 9.10 37.64 -29.80
N GLY A 74 9.58 38.62 -29.03
CA GLY A 74 8.78 39.65 -28.37
C GLY A 74 8.10 39.24 -27.06
N LEU A 75 8.26 38.00 -26.58
CA LEU A 75 7.94 37.66 -25.20
C LEU A 75 9.06 38.17 -24.27
N ALA A 76 8.71 38.66 -23.08
CA ALA A 76 9.70 39.13 -22.12
C ALA A 76 10.35 37.92 -21.42
N THR A 77 11.68 37.87 -21.38
CA THR A 77 12.42 36.75 -20.77
C THR A 77 13.05 37.15 -19.44
N GLN A 78 12.88 36.33 -18.42
CA GLN A 78 13.51 36.51 -17.12
C GLN A 78 15.00 36.12 -17.21
N PRO A 79 15.94 36.96 -16.75
CA PRO A 79 17.34 36.60 -16.67
C PRO A 79 17.56 35.40 -15.74
N ARG A 80 18.39 34.44 -16.15
CA ARG A 80 18.74 33.26 -15.33
C ARG A 80 19.71 33.65 -14.20
N LYS A 81 19.55 33.02 -13.04
CA LYS A 81 20.43 33.15 -11.87
C LYS A 81 21.65 32.25 -12.04
N ARG A 82 22.85 32.83 -11.89
CA ARG A 82 24.12 32.10 -11.96
C ARG A 82 24.47 31.52 -10.60
N ILE A 83 24.48 30.19 -10.48
CA ILE A 83 24.81 29.46 -9.25
C ILE A 83 26.17 28.78 -9.44
N HIS A 84 27.09 29.00 -8.50
CA HIS A 84 28.40 28.35 -8.52
C HIS A 84 28.32 26.98 -7.87
N HIS A 85 28.46 25.92 -8.67
CA HIS A 85 28.46 24.53 -8.18
C HIS A 85 29.68 23.78 -8.71
N ARG A 86 30.52 23.25 -7.80
CA ARG A 86 31.70 22.40 -8.11
C ARG A 86 32.58 22.94 -9.26
N ARG A 87 32.98 24.22 -9.18
CA ARG A 87 33.81 24.96 -10.16
C ARG A 87 33.15 25.23 -11.53
N ARG A 88 31.87 24.89 -11.74
CA ARG A 88 31.07 25.28 -12.92
C ARG A 88 30.00 26.29 -12.53
N ILE A 89 29.71 27.22 -13.45
CA ILE A 89 28.59 28.15 -13.31
C ILE A 89 27.39 27.48 -13.97
N VAL A 90 26.33 27.22 -13.20
CA VAL A 90 25.06 26.69 -13.70
C VAL A 90 24.05 27.82 -13.72
N GLU A 91 23.33 27.99 -14.82
CA GLU A 91 22.28 28.99 -14.96
C GLU A 91 20.91 28.37 -14.67
N GLU A 92 20.21 28.85 -13.64
CA GLU A 92 18.92 28.33 -13.18
C GLU A 92 17.85 29.43 -13.15
N PHE A 93 16.58 29.06 -13.06
CA PHE A 93 15.47 29.99 -12.89
C PHE A 93 15.59 30.84 -11.61
N ASP A 94 15.34 32.15 -11.74
CA ASP A 94 15.30 33.07 -10.59
C ASP A 94 13.86 33.28 -10.11
N LEU A 95 13.42 32.41 -9.18
CA LEU A 95 12.08 32.44 -8.61
C LEU A 95 11.79 33.77 -7.87
N ASP A 96 12.75 34.28 -7.09
CA ASP A 96 12.56 35.49 -6.28
C ASP A 96 12.30 36.72 -7.17
N ALA A 97 13.02 36.81 -8.29
CA ALA A 97 12.86 37.89 -9.24
C ALA A 97 11.54 37.78 -10.04
N ALA A 98 11.07 36.56 -10.34
CA ALA A 98 9.76 36.33 -10.95
C ALA A 98 8.60 36.73 -10.01
N LEU A 99 8.70 36.36 -8.72
CA LEU A 99 7.74 36.74 -7.69
C LEU A 99 7.70 38.25 -7.44
N ALA A 100 8.85 38.94 -7.53
CA ALA A 100 8.92 40.39 -7.43
C ALA A 100 8.28 41.10 -8.64
N ARG A 101 8.40 40.52 -9.84
CA ARG A 101 7.83 41.07 -11.08
C ARG A 101 6.32 40.91 -11.18
N ARG A 102 5.76 39.83 -10.62
CA ARG A 102 4.32 39.48 -10.66
C ARG A 102 3.69 39.57 -12.06
N PRO A 103 4.19 38.78 -13.03
CA PRO A 103 3.54 38.70 -14.35
C PRO A 103 2.13 38.10 -14.22
N ALA A 104 1.27 38.34 -15.20
CA ALA A 104 -0.04 37.67 -15.25
C ALA A 104 0.10 36.18 -15.56
N LEU A 105 1.03 35.83 -16.46
CA LEU A 105 1.34 34.45 -16.85
C LEU A 105 2.85 34.24 -16.93
N ILE A 106 3.34 33.11 -16.41
CA ILE A 106 4.73 32.68 -16.57
C ILE A 106 4.84 31.31 -17.27
N LEU A 107 5.79 31.20 -18.20
CA LEU A 107 6.08 29.96 -18.93
C LEU A 107 7.24 29.21 -18.24
N MET A 108 6.97 27.99 -17.80
CA MET A 108 7.89 27.14 -17.04
C MET A 108 8.00 25.76 -17.71
N ASP A 109 8.91 25.60 -18.65
CA ASP A 109 9.14 24.34 -19.35
C ASP A 109 9.84 23.29 -18.46
N GLU A 110 9.69 22.02 -18.82
CA GLU A 110 10.26 20.85 -18.12
C GLU A 110 9.92 20.78 -16.62
N LEU A 111 8.63 20.57 -16.29
CA LEU A 111 8.13 20.53 -14.91
C LEU A 111 8.88 19.57 -13.97
N ALA A 112 9.37 18.46 -14.53
CA ALA A 112 10.04 17.39 -13.78
C ALA A 112 11.50 17.70 -13.39
N HIS A 113 12.04 18.80 -13.91
CA HIS A 113 13.45 19.16 -13.76
C HIS A 113 13.91 19.25 -12.31
N THR A 114 15.14 18.79 -12.07
CA THR A 114 15.82 18.89 -10.78
C THR A 114 16.68 20.14 -10.73
N ASN A 115 16.32 21.10 -9.87
CA ASN A 115 17.03 22.36 -9.77
C ASN A 115 18.46 22.18 -9.24
N ALA A 116 19.36 23.07 -9.64
CA ALA A 116 20.75 23.06 -9.17
C ALA A 116 20.87 23.15 -7.62
N PRO A 117 21.83 22.45 -6.99
CA PRO A 117 22.06 22.56 -5.55
C PRO A 117 22.44 23.99 -5.14
N GLY A 118 21.63 24.61 -4.29
CA GLY A 118 21.72 26.03 -3.91
C GLY A 118 20.51 26.86 -4.34
N SER A 119 19.63 26.30 -5.19
CA SER A 119 18.29 26.84 -5.47
C SER A 119 17.37 26.72 -4.26
N ARG A 120 16.33 27.56 -4.21
CA ARG A 120 15.37 27.62 -3.09
C ARG A 120 14.64 26.29 -2.89
N HIS A 121 14.22 25.66 -3.98
CA HIS A 121 13.62 24.32 -3.97
C HIS A 121 14.45 23.33 -4.79
N PRO A 122 14.47 22.04 -4.39
CA PRO A 122 15.15 20.98 -5.15
C PRO A 122 14.46 20.60 -6.47
N LYS A 123 13.15 20.86 -6.62
CA LYS A 123 12.38 20.48 -7.81
C LYS A 123 11.61 21.66 -8.40
N ARG A 124 11.56 21.75 -9.73
CA ARG A 124 10.89 22.86 -10.43
C ARG A 124 9.38 22.92 -10.18
N TRP A 125 8.71 21.78 -9.99
CA TRP A 125 7.28 21.78 -9.65
C TRP A 125 6.99 22.49 -8.32
N GLN A 126 7.94 22.57 -7.39
CA GLN A 126 7.82 23.33 -6.14
C GLN A 126 7.95 24.83 -6.38
N ASP A 127 8.80 25.25 -7.33
CA ASP A 127 8.85 26.66 -7.75
C ASP A 127 7.52 27.08 -8.42
N VAL A 128 6.94 26.19 -9.24
CA VAL A 128 5.62 26.39 -9.84
C VAL A 128 4.54 26.49 -8.77
N GLU A 129 4.60 25.65 -7.72
CA GLU A 129 3.66 25.73 -6.61
C GLU A 129 3.69 27.09 -5.92
N GLU A 130 4.88 27.62 -5.60
CA GLU A 130 5.03 28.94 -4.98
C GLU A 130 4.53 30.07 -5.90
N LEU A 131 4.76 29.97 -7.22
CA LEU A 131 4.22 30.93 -8.20
C LEU A 131 2.68 30.95 -8.21
N LEU A 132 2.06 29.77 -8.17
CA LEU A 132 0.60 29.64 -8.12
C LEU A 132 0.05 30.19 -6.79
N GLU A 133 0.71 29.93 -5.66
CA GLU A 133 0.33 30.50 -4.36
C GLU A 133 0.42 32.03 -4.33
N ALA A 134 1.36 32.60 -5.08
CA ALA A 134 1.49 34.05 -5.26
C ALA A 134 0.44 34.66 -6.21
N GLY A 135 -0.45 33.85 -6.79
CA GLY A 135 -1.51 34.30 -7.70
C GLY A 135 -1.08 34.49 -9.16
N ILE A 136 0.06 33.91 -9.57
CA ILE A 136 0.58 33.98 -10.94
C ILE A 136 0.15 32.73 -11.71
N ASP A 137 -0.46 32.89 -12.89
CA ASP A 137 -0.81 31.75 -13.74
C ASP A 137 0.45 31.12 -14.32
N VAL A 138 0.49 29.79 -14.43
CA VAL A 138 1.66 29.05 -14.92
C VAL A 138 1.29 28.11 -16.07
N PHE A 139 2.01 28.24 -17.18
CA PHE A 139 2.00 27.23 -18.25
C PHE A 139 3.26 26.38 -18.16
N THR A 140 3.10 25.07 -18.19
CA THR A 140 4.22 24.13 -18.07
C THR A 140 4.08 22.93 -19.00
N THR A 141 5.17 22.20 -19.21
CA THR A 141 5.16 20.96 -20.00
C THR A 141 5.67 19.77 -19.20
N VAL A 142 5.07 18.60 -19.43
CA VAL A 142 5.48 17.35 -18.79
C VAL A 142 5.20 16.15 -19.70
N ASN A 143 6.02 15.11 -19.57
CA ASN A 143 5.80 13.84 -20.26
C ASN A 143 5.23 12.77 -19.33
N VAL A 144 4.56 11.77 -19.90
CA VAL A 144 4.04 10.61 -19.16
C VAL A 144 5.12 9.89 -18.34
N GLN A 145 6.36 9.85 -18.84
CA GLN A 145 7.47 9.17 -18.15
C GLN A 145 7.91 9.85 -16.85
N HIS A 146 7.52 11.10 -16.63
CA HIS A 146 7.88 11.86 -15.44
C HIS A 146 6.81 11.78 -14.35
N LEU A 147 5.67 11.13 -14.59
CA LEU A 147 4.69 10.88 -13.53
C LEU A 147 5.18 9.76 -12.62
N GLU A 148 5.17 10.02 -11.31
CA GLU A 148 5.73 9.10 -10.31
C GLU A 148 5.05 7.73 -10.34
N SER A 149 3.71 7.69 -10.38
CA SER A 149 2.94 6.43 -10.42
C SER A 149 3.19 5.57 -11.66
N LEU A 150 3.68 6.16 -12.75
CA LEU A 150 3.90 5.48 -14.03
C LEU A 150 5.37 5.15 -14.29
N ASN A 151 6.29 5.54 -13.39
CA ASN A 151 7.73 5.39 -13.62
C ASN A 151 8.13 3.91 -13.81
N ASP A 152 7.64 3.01 -12.96
CA ASP A 152 7.95 1.57 -13.06
C ASP A 152 7.39 0.94 -14.34
N VAL A 153 6.19 1.33 -14.74
CA VAL A 153 5.54 0.84 -15.98
C VAL A 153 6.31 1.33 -17.20
N VAL A 154 6.69 2.61 -17.22
CA VAL A 154 7.45 3.21 -18.31
C VAL A 154 8.88 2.65 -18.38
N SER A 155 9.52 2.41 -17.24
CA SER A 155 10.82 1.74 -17.16
C SER A 155 10.75 0.30 -17.72
N GLY A 156 9.67 -0.44 -17.41
CA GLY A 156 9.44 -1.78 -17.98
C GLY A 156 9.24 -1.78 -19.50
N VAL A 157 8.63 -0.73 -20.06
CA VAL A 157 8.42 -0.60 -21.51
C VAL A 157 9.69 -0.11 -22.23
N THR A 158 10.36 0.90 -21.68
CA THR A 158 11.45 1.62 -22.37
C THR A 158 12.85 1.11 -22.03
N GLY A 159 13.00 0.37 -20.91
CA GLY A 159 14.27 -0.09 -20.38
C GLY A 159 15.12 1.01 -19.73
N ILE A 160 14.61 2.23 -19.59
CA ILE A 160 15.33 3.39 -19.08
C ILE A 160 14.68 3.85 -17.77
N LYS A 161 15.47 3.96 -16.70
CA LYS A 161 15.01 4.51 -15.41
C LYS A 161 15.00 6.03 -15.45
N VAL A 162 13.82 6.61 -15.21
CA VAL A 162 13.64 8.07 -15.14
C VAL A 162 13.88 8.55 -13.70
N ARG A 163 14.87 9.42 -13.50
CA ARG A 163 15.21 9.98 -12.17
C ARG A 163 14.45 11.26 -11.84
N GLU A 164 13.92 11.91 -12.85
CA GLU A 164 13.20 13.18 -12.74
C GLU A 164 11.70 12.93 -12.78
N THR A 165 11.03 13.14 -11.65
CA THR A 165 9.61 12.84 -11.48
C THR A 165 8.83 14.02 -10.90
N VAL A 166 7.52 14.01 -11.15
CA VAL A 166 6.49 14.91 -10.63
C VAL A 166 5.46 14.06 -9.89
N PRO A 167 5.07 14.44 -8.65
CA PRO A 167 4.03 13.75 -7.91
C PRO A 167 2.68 13.82 -8.63
N ASP A 168 1.96 12.70 -8.69
CA ASP A 168 0.62 12.62 -9.27
C ASP A 168 -0.38 13.66 -8.70
N PRO A 169 -0.44 13.91 -7.37
CA PRO A 169 -1.37 14.90 -6.82
C PRO A 169 -1.14 16.32 -7.36
N PHE A 170 0.11 16.68 -7.67
CA PHE A 170 0.43 17.98 -8.26
C PHE A 170 -0.06 18.08 -9.70
N PHE A 171 0.14 17.02 -10.49
CA PHE A 171 -0.39 16.93 -11.85
C PHE A 171 -1.92 16.95 -11.88
N ASP A 172 -2.56 16.24 -10.95
CA ASP A 172 -4.02 16.16 -10.85
C ASP A 172 -4.65 17.48 -10.37
N ALA A 173 -3.92 18.28 -9.61
CA ALA A 173 -4.34 19.61 -9.18
C ALA A 173 -4.34 20.67 -10.30
N ALA A 174 -3.85 20.36 -11.51
CA ALA A 174 -3.87 21.29 -12.63
C ALA A 174 -5.31 21.64 -13.07
N ASP A 175 -5.55 22.93 -13.34
CA ASP A 175 -6.84 23.45 -13.82
C ASP A 175 -7.16 22.95 -15.24
N GLU A 176 -6.14 22.90 -16.10
CA GLU A 176 -6.30 22.46 -17.48
C GLU A 176 -5.11 21.59 -17.93
N ILE A 177 -5.41 20.44 -18.53
CA ILE A 177 -4.41 19.54 -19.11
C ILE A 177 -4.67 19.43 -20.62
N VAL A 178 -3.72 19.90 -21.41
CA VAL A 178 -3.77 19.83 -22.86
C VAL A 178 -2.92 18.67 -23.33
N LEU A 179 -3.56 17.62 -23.86
CA LEU A 179 -2.86 16.50 -24.45
C LEU A 179 -2.32 16.89 -25.83
N VAL A 180 -0.99 16.92 -25.95
CA VAL A 180 -0.26 17.08 -27.21
C VAL A 180 0.16 15.72 -27.71
N ASP A 181 -0.64 15.18 -28.64
CA ASP A 181 -0.45 13.85 -29.22
C ASP A 181 0.06 13.92 -30.66
N LEU A 182 0.96 13.01 -31.01
CA LEU A 182 1.49 12.84 -32.36
C LEU A 182 1.61 11.34 -32.65
N PRO A 183 1.17 10.86 -33.83
CA PRO A 183 1.33 9.45 -34.21
C PRO A 183 2.79 8.99 -34.12
N PRO A 184 3.06 7.73 -33.71
CA PRO A 184 4.42 7.21 -33.59
C PRO A 184 5.24 7.29 -34.89
N ASP A 185 4.60 7.09 -36.04
CA ASP A 185 5.27 7.15 -37.34
C ASP A 185 5.70 8.59 -37.68
N ASP A 186 4.83 9.57 -37.42
CA ASP A 186 5.13 11.01 -37.60
C ASP A 186 6.23 11.48 -36.64
N LEU A 187 6.22 11.01 -35.39
CA LEU A 187 7.25 11.34 -34.40
C LEU A 187 8.62 10.81 -34.84
N ARG A 188 8.66 9.58 -35.37
CA ARG A 188 9.89 9.00 -35.93
C ARG A 188 10.34 9.76 -37.17
N GLN A 189 9.42 10.16 -38.04
CA GLN A 189 9.74 10.99 -39.19
C GLN A 189 10.37 12.33 -38.74
N ARG A 190 9.80 12.99 -37.72
CA ARG A 190 10.38 14.21 -37.14
C ARG A 190 11.77 13.98 -36.54
N LEU A 191 12.03 12.80 -35.95
CA LEU A 191 13.35 12.44 -35.46
C LEU A 191 14.35 12.29 -36.62
N HIS A 192 13.96 11.59 -37.70
CA HIS A 192 14.77 11.44 -38.91
C HIS A 192 15.04 12.78 -39.62
N GLU A 193 14.09 13.72 -39.56
CA GLU A 193 14.23 15.08 -40.09
C GLU A 193 15.07 16.00 -39.17
N GLY A 194 15.61 15.50 -38.04
CA GLY A 194 16.42 16.28 -37.10
C GLY A 194 15.63 17.29 -36.26
N LYS A 195 14.29 17.20 -36.24
CA LYS A 195 13.39 18.15 -35.56
C LYS A 195 13.20 17.87 -34.06
N VAL A 196 13.75 16.77 -33.53
CA VAL A 196 13.60 16.35 -32.12
C VAL A 196 14.89 16.55 -31.31
N TYR A 197 16.08 16.32 -31.88
CA TYR A 197 17.38 16.56 -31.22
C TYR A 197 18.41 17.10 -32.21
N ILE A 198 19.32 17.95 -31.73
CA ILE A 198 20.50 18.43 -32.48
C ILE A 198 21.75 17.92 -31.75
N GLY A 199 22.42 16.94 -32.36
CA GLY A 199 23.84 16.57 -32.19
C GLY A 199 24.43 16.31 -30.80
N GLY A 200 24.92 15.08 -30.59
CA GLY A 200 26.03 14.75 -29.68
C GLY A 200 25.69 14.04 -28.37
N GLN A 201 26.20 12.80 -28.21
CA GLN A 201 26.36 12.01 -26.97
C GLN A 201 25.27 11.02 -26.49
N ALA A 202 24.14 10.79 -27.20
CA ALA A 202 23.16 9.77 -26.75
C ALA A 202 22.39 9.00 -27.85
N GLU A 203 22.92 8.87 -29.07
CA GLU A 203 22.19 8.24 -30.19
C GLU A 203 21.68 6.82 -29.89
N ARG A 204 22.49 5.96 -29.26
CA ARG A 204 22.13 4.55 -29.00
C ARG A 204 21.00 4.37 -27.98
N ALA A 205 20.95 5.19 -26.92
CA ALA A 205 19.89 5.12 -25.91
C ALA A 205 18.57 5.70 -26.45
N ILE A 206 18.67 6.72 -27.31
CA ILE A 206 17.55 7.35 -28.01
C ILE A 206 16.93 6.36 -29.02
N GLU A 207 17.73 5.63 -29.79
CA GLU A 207 17.21 4.61 -30.73
C GLU A 207 16.40 3.51 -30.04
N HIS A 208 16.76 3.13 -28.81
CA HIS A 208 15.99 2.18 -28.01
C HIS A 208 14.69 2.80 -27.46
N PHE A 209 14.71 4.06 -27.02
CA PHE A 209 13.52 4.74 -26.50
C PHE A 209 12.47 5.00 -27.59
N PHE A 210 12.88 5.44 -28.79
CA PHE A 210 11.99 5.80 -29.90
C PHE A 210 11.57 4.63 -30.81
N ARG A 211 11.63 3.38 -30.30
CA ARG A 211 11.08 2.22 -31.00
C ARG A 211 9.56 2.33 -31.11
N LYS A 212 9.00 1.87 -32.25
CA LYS A 212 7.55 1.99 -32.54
C LYS A 212 6.68 1.38 -31.42
N GLY A 213 7.06 0.21 -30.90
CA GLY A 213 6.34 -0.43 -29.78
C GLY A 213 6.33 0.42 -28.50
N ASN A 214 7.48 0.99 -28.14
CA ASN A 214 7.62 1.84 -26.96
C ASN A 214 6.77 3.12 -27.10
N LEU A 215 6.79 3.74 -28.28
CA LEU A 215 6.00 4.94 -28.55
C LEU A 215 4.49 4.67 -28.52
N ILE A 216 4.03 3.50 -28.99
CA ILE A 216 2.61 3.11 -28.89
C ILE A 216 2.21 2.97 -27.42
N ALA A 217 3.02 2.30 -26.61
CA ALA A 217 2.75 2.09 -25.19
C ALA A 217 2.76 3.41 -24.41
N LEU A 218 3.73 4.29 -24.65
CA LEU A 218 3.77 5.62 -24.02
C LEU A 218 2.57 6.49 -24.42
N ARG A 219 2.12 6.38 -25.68
CA ARG A 219 0.92 7.08 -26.17
C ARG A 219 -0.34 6.55 -25.51
N GLU A 220 -0.48 5.24 -25.36
CA GLU A 220 -1.59 4.60 -24.64
C GLU A 220 -1.65 5.09 -23.19
N LEU A 221 -0.51 5.11 -22.49
CA LEU A 221 -0.42 5.58 -21.11
C LEU A 221 -0.81 7.06 -20.99
N ALA A 222 -0.34 7.91 -21.90
CA ALA A 222 -0.69 9.34 -21.90
C ALA A 222 -2.19 9.57 -22.16
N LEU A 223 -2.78 8.85 -23.12
CA LEU A 223 -4.22 8.92 -23.42
C LEU A 223 -5.06 8.45 -22.23
N ARG A 224 -4.68 7.32 -21.62
CA ARG A 224 -5.37 6.76 -20.46
C ARG A 224 -5.33 7.72 -19.28
N ARG A 225 -4.16 8.28 -18.96
CA ARG A 225 -4.02 9.23 -17.85
C ARG A 225 -4.84 10.50 -18.06
N THR A 226 -4.89 11.00 -19.30
CA THR A 226 -5.73 12.15 -19.66
C THR A 226 -7.21 11.81 -19.49
N ALA A 227 -7.64 10.61 -19.91
CA ALA A 227 -9.01 10.15 -19.75
C ALA A 227 -9.41 10.01 -18.27
N ASP A 228 -8.53 9.45 -17.42
CA ASP A 228 -8.77 9.33 -15.98
C ASP A 228 -9.00 10.72 -15.33
N ARG A 229 -8.22 11.74 -15.71
CA ARG A 229 -8.41 13.12 -15.22
C ARG A 229 -9.74 13.73 -15.69
N VAL A 230 -10.10 13.53 -16.95
CA VAL A 230 -11.40 14.01 -17.48
C VAL A 230 -12.57 13.37 -16.71
N ASP A 231 -12.44 12.09 -16.35
CA ASP A 231 -13.42 11.38 -15.52
C ASP A 231 -13.53 12.00 -14.11
N ASP A 232 -12.42 12.42 -13.50
CA ASP A 232 -12.40 13.07 -12.18
C ASP A 232 -13.00 14.48 -12.21
N GLN A 233 -12.67 15.29 -13.22
CA GLN A 233 -13.29 16.60 -13.43
C GLN A 233 -14.81 16.47 -13.65
N MET A 234 -15.26 15.45 -14.39
CA MET A 234 -16.68 15.15 -14.52
C MET A 234 -17.33 14.72 -13.21
N ARG A 235 -16.60 14.11 -12.27
CA ARG A 235 -17.13 13.75 -10.94
C ARG A 235 -17.28 14.99 -10.06
N GLU A 236 -16.30 15.89 -10.04
CA GLU A 236 -16.35 17.14 -9.27
C GLU A 236 -17.46 18.08 -9.75
N TRP A 237 -17.62 18.24 -11.08
CA TRP A 237 -18.71 19.02 -11.66
C TRP A 237 -20.10 18.43 -11.32
N ARG A 238 -20.21 17.11 -11.24
CA ARG A 238 -21.47 16.40 -10.89
C ARG A 238 -21.89 16.56 -9.43
N GLY A 239 -20.99 16.91 -8.52
CA GLY A 239 -21.36 17.29 -7.14
C GLY A 239 -22.31 18.49 -7.06
N GLN A 240 -22.53 19.20 -8.17
CA GLN A 240 -23.29 20.45 -8.27
C GLN A 240 -24.68 20.31 -8.94
N GLY A 241 -25.12 19.11 -9.36
CA GLY A 241 -26.45 18.92 -9.94
C GLY A 241 -26.96 17.47 -9.95
N GLU A 242 -28.24 17.28 -9.58
CA GLU A 242 -28.89 15.96 -9.52
C GLU A 242 -29.17 15.34 -10.91
N GLU A 243 -28.96 14.01 -10.95
CA GLU A 243 -29.65 13.01 -11.77
C GLU A 243 -29.54 13.09 -13.30
N ARG A 244 -28.44 12.55 -13.85
CA ARG A 244 -28.43 11.72 -15.08
C ARG A 244 -27.15 10.88 -15.12
N VAL A 245 -27.30 9.55 -15.01
CA VAL A 245 -26.19 8.61 -15.24
C VAL A 245 -25.82 8.70 -16.72
N TRP A 246 -24.59 9.08 -17.04
CA TRP A 246 -24.10 9.07 -18.41
C TRP A 246 -23.63 7.65 -18.80
N HIS A 247 -24.09 7.18 -19.96
CA HIS A 247 -23.87 5.84 -20.52
C HIS A 247 -22.44 5.59 -21.06
N THR A 248 -21.40 6.12 -20.43
CA THR A 248 -20.02 5.97 -20.97
C THR A 248 -19.33 4.70 -20.48
N ARG A 249 -19.80 4.06 -19.39
CA ARG A 249 -19.28 2.78 -18.90
C ARG A 249 -20.38 1.72 -18.87
N ASP A 250 -20.10 0.56 -19.45
CA ASP A 250 -20.94 -0.65 -19.39
C ASP A 250 -20.84 -1.33 -18.00
N ALA A 251 -20.87 -0.54 -16.93
CA ALA A 251 -20.77 -1.03 -15.55
C ALA A 251 -22.05 -1.77 -15.14
N ILE A 252 -21.88 -2.96 -14.55
CA ILE A 252 -22.95 -3.94 -14.40
C ILE A 252 -23.35 -4.11 -12.94
N LEU A 253 -24.64 -4.07 -12.66
CA LEU A 253 -25.25 -4.49 -11.40
C LEU A 253 -25.99 -5.82 -11.57
N LEU A 254 -25.44 -6.89 -11.01
CA LEU A 254 -26.10 -8.18 -10.90
C LEU A 254 -27.00 -8.21 -9.66
N CYS A 255 -28.30 -8.45 -9.82
CA CYS A 255 -29.20 -8.68 -8.69
C CYS A 255 -29.39 -10.18 -8.44
N VAL A 256 -28.85 -10.67 -7.33
CA VAL A 256 -29.05 -12.05 -6.87
C VAL A 256 -30.37 -12.14 -6.11
N GLY A 257 -31.23 -13.08 -6.52
CA GLY A 257 -32.57 -13.26 -5.95
C GLY A 257 -32.74 -14.58 -5.21
N HIS A 258 -33.95 -14.82 -4.72
CA HIS A 258 -34.35 -16.07 -4.06
C HIS A 258 -34.75 -17.20 -5.04
N SER A 259 -34.57 -16.99 -6.35
CA SER A 259 -34.89 -17.96 -7.39
C SER A 259 -33.74 -18.96 -7.59
N SER A 260 -34.06 -20.19 -8.01
CA SER A 260 -33.07 -21.14 -8.48
C SER A 260 -32.32 -20.59 -9.70
N GLY A 261 -31.06 -21.01 -9.90
CA GLY A 261 -30.26 -20.62 -11.07
C GLY A 261 -29.35 -19.39 -10.90
N ASN A 262 -29.16 -18.90 -9.66
CA ASN A 262 -28.27 -17.77 -9.38
C ASN A 262 -26.83 -17.98 -9.90
N GLU A 263 -26.31 -19.21 -9.90
CA GLU A 263 -24.96 -19.49 -10.43
C GLU A 263 -24.84 -19.21 -11.94
N LYS A 264 -25.86 -19.59 -12.73
CA LYS A 264 -25.90 -19.28 -14.17
C LYS A 264 -25.97 -17.77 -14.39
N LEU A 265 -26.74 -17.07 -13.56
CA LEU A 265 -26.85 -15.61 -13.57
C LEU A 265 -25.49 -14.95 -13.34
N VAL A 266 -24.76 -15.39 -12.30
CA VAL A 266 -23.43 -14.92 -11.94
C VAL A 266 -22.43 -15.16 -13.08
N ARG A 267 -22.37 -16.37 -13.65
CA ARG A 267 -21.47 -16.68 -14.78
C ARG A 267 -21.79 -15.85 -16.03
N THR A 268 -23.07 -15.54 -16.26
CA THR A 268 -23.49 -14.71 -17.40
C THR A 268 -23.05 -13.26 -17.19
N ALA A 269 -23.23 -12.72 -15.99
CA ALA A 269 -22.78 -11.37 -15.63
C ALA A 269 -21.25 -11.25 -15.71
N ALA A 270 -20.51 -12.21 -15.16
CA ALA A 270 -19.05 -12.25 -15.26
C ALA A 270 -18.56 -12.25 -16.72
N ARG A 271 -19.21 -13.03 -17.59
CA ARG A 271 -18.87 -13.07 -19.03
C ARG A 271 -19.14 -11.73 -19.73
N LEU A 272 -20.24 -11.07 -19.39
CA LEU A 272 -20.56 -9.75 -19.93
C LEU A 272 -19.59 -8.68 -19.42
N ALA A 273 -19.29 -8.68 -18.12
CA ALA A 273 -18.32 -7.77 -17.52
C ALA A 273 -16.93 -7.91 -18.15
N ALA A 274 -16.46 -9.15 -18.34
CA ALA A 274 -15.19 -9.44 -19.01
C ALA A 274 -15.18 -8.98 -20.48
N LYS A 275 -16.30 -9.16 -21.20
CA LYS A 275 -16.42 -8.71 -22.60
C LYS A 275 -16.39 -7.19 -22.73
N PHE A 276 -16.95 -6.47 -21.75
CA PHE A 276 -16.99 -5.01 -21.72
C PHE A 276 -15.80 -4.38 -20.99
N GLY A 277 -14.88 -5.17 -20.44
CA GLY A 277 -13.78 -4.66 -19.60
C GLY A 277 -14.27 -3.80 -18.43
N SER A 278 -15.48 -4.08 -17.91
CA SER A 278 -16.20 -3.19 -17.01
C SER A 278 -16.27 -3.74 -15.59
N VAL A 279 -16.25 -2.85 -14.60
CA VAL A 279 -16.48 -3.19 -13.19
C VAL A 279 -17.92 -3.67 -13.03
N TRP A 280 -18.12 -4.69 -12.19
CA TRP A 280 -19.43 -5.25 -11.94
C TRP A 280 -19.64 -5.60 -10.48
N HIS A 281 -20.86 -5.36 -10.02
CA HIS A 281 -21.26 -5.53 -8.63
C HIS A 281 -22.34 -6.61 -8.56
N ALA A 282 -22.35 -7.42 -7.51
CA ALA A 282 -23.39 -8.40 -7.24
C ALA A 282 -24.06 -8.09 -5.91
N VAL A 283 -25.37 -7.80 -5.96
CA VAL A 283 -26.13 -7.39 -4.78
C VAL A 283 -27.27 -8.32 -4.45
N TYR A 284 -27.51 -8.50 -3.16
CA TYR A 284 -28.70 -9.13 -2.62
C TYR A 284 -29.41 -8.15 -1.68
N VAL A 285 -30.72 -7.98 -1.85
CA VAL A 285 -31.53 -7.14 -0.96
C VAL A 285 -32.27 -8.00 0.05
N GLU A 286 -31.95 -7.81 1.32
CA GLU A 286 -32.67 -8.38 2.45
C GLU A 286 -33.95 -7.59 2.75
N THR A 287 -35.10 -8.20 2.46
CA THR A 287 -36.40 -7.70 2.91
C THR A 287 -36.90 -8.44 4.16
N PRO A 288 -37.84 -7.83 4.92
CA PRO A 288 -38.51 -8.47 6.05
C PRO A 288 -39.16 -9.83 5.75
N GLY A 289 -39.63 -10.03 4.52
CA GLY A 289 -40.19 -11.30 4.05
C GLY A 289 -39.11 -12.35 3.75
N LEU A 290 -37.99 -11.92 3.18
CA LEU A 290 -36.84 -12.79 2.85
C LEU A 290 -36.05 -13.21 4.09
N HIS A 291 -36.19 -12.50 5.21
CA HIS A 291 -35.63 -12.91 6.50
C HIS A 291 -36.21 -14.24 7.03
N ARG A 292 -37.35 -14.71 6.49
CA ARG A 292 -38.01 -15.98 6.85
C ARG A 292 -37.72 -17.13 5.87
N LEU A 293 -36.81 -16.94 4.93
CA LEU A 293 -36.49 -17.98 3.94
C LEU A 293 -35.93 -19.25 4.61
N PRO A 294 -36.25 -20.44 4.09
CA PRO A 294 -35.61 -21.69 4.50
C PRO A 294 -34.08 -21.63 4.35
N GLU A 295 -33.35 -22.30 5.24
CA GLU A 295 -31.88 -22.29 5.29
C GLU A 295 -31.21 -22.63 3.95
N HIS A 296 -31.75 -23.59 3.19
CA HIS A 296 -31.19 -23.98 1.89
C HIS A 296 -31.23 -22.86 0.84
N GLN A 297 -32.27 -22.03 0.82
CA GLN A 297 -32.39 -20.90 -0.12
C GLN A 297 -31.44 -19.77 0.25
N ARG A 298 -31.26 -19.50 1.56
CA ARG A 298 -30.31 -18.49 2.02
C ARG A 298 -28.86 -18.91 1.72
N ARG A 299 -28.52 -20.20 1.88
CA ARG A 299 -27.21 -20.74 1.49
C ARG A 299 -26.94 -20.58 -0.01
N SER A 300 -27.92 -20.84 -0.87
CA SER A 300 -27.78 -20.66 -2.32
C SER A 300 -27.56 -19.21 -2.74
N ILE A 301 -28.11 -18.23 -2.01
CA ILE A 301 -27.86 -16.80 -2.25
C ILE A 301 -26.44 -16.44 -1.86
N LEU A 302 -25.98 -16.89 -0.69
CA LEU A 302 -24.62 -16.62 -0.20
C LEU A 302 -23.55 -17.30 -1.06
N SER A 303 -23.80 -18.54 -1.51
CA SER A 303 -22.88 -19.23 -2.43
C SER A 303 -22.80 -18.52 -3.78
N ALA A 304 -23.91 -17.96 -4.29
CA ALA A 304 -23.91 -17.17 -5.51
C ALA A 304 -23.17 -15.83 -5.36
N LEU A 305 -23.29 -15.14 -4.22
CA LEU A 305 -22.50 -13.94 -3.95
C LEU A 305 -21.01 -14.28 -3.84
N ARG A 306 -20.65 -15.36 -3.12
CA ARG A 306 -19.26 -15.81 -3.03
C ARG A 306 -18.68 -16.17 -4.40
N LEU A 307 -19.44 -16.88 -5.24
CA LEU A 307 -19.05 -17.17 -6.63
C LEU A 307 -18.84 -15.88 -7.44
N ALA A 308 -19.68 -14.86 -7.24
CA ALA A 308 -19.51 -13.58 -7.91
C ALA A 308 -18.20 -12.89 -7.47
N GLN A 309 -17.90 -12.92 -6.17
CA GLN A 309 -16.65 -12.38 -5.63
C GLN A 309 -15.41 -13.11 -6.17
N GLU A 310 -15.45 -14.44 -6.25
CA GLU A 310 -14.39 -15.26 -6.84
C GLU A 310 -14.17 -14.96 -8.33
N LEU A 311 -15.21 -14.50 -9.04
CA LEU A 311 -15.15 -14.07 -10.44
C LEU A 311 -14.88 -12.56 -10.60
N GLY A 312 -14.49 -11.87 -9.53
CA GLY A 312 -14.07 -10.46 -9.56
C GLY A 312 -15.19 -9.43 -9.43
N ALA A 313 -16.36 -9.80 -8.91
CA ALA A 313 -17.43 -8.85 -8.60
C ALA A 313 -17.23 -8.21 -7.22
N GLU A 314 -17.61 -6.93 -7.08
CA GLU A 314 -17.85 -6.34 -5.76
C GLU A 314 -19.22 -6.79 -5.22
N THR A 315 -19.25 -7.44 -4.06
CA THR A 315 -20.50 -7.98 -3.51
C THR A 315 -21.06 -7.13 -2.36
N ALA A 316 -22.36 -6.83 -2.37
CA ALA A 316 -23.00 -6.13 -1.26
C ALA A 316 -24.35 -6.75 -0.87
N THR A 317 -24.64 -6.75 0.44
CA THR A 317 -25.97 -7.11 0.97
C THR A 317 -26.66 -5.86 1.46
N LEU A 318 -27.74 -5.47 0.79
CA LEU A 318 -28.53 -4.28 1.11
C LEU A 318 -29.68 -4.66 2.03
N SER A 319 -30.00 -3.84 3.03
CA SER A 319 -31.18 -4.04 3.88
C SER A 319 -32.18 -2.92 3.63
N ASP A 320 -33.30 -3.23 2.99
CA ASP A 320 -34.35 -2.26 2.71
C ASP A 320 -35.71 -2.96 2.64
N PRO A 321 -36.81 -2.36 3.14
CA PRO A 321 -38.15 -2.91 2.96
C PRO A 321 -38.59 -3.01 1.48
N ALA A 322 -38.01 -2.23 0.57
CA ALA A 322 -38.36 -2.22 -0.85
C ALA A 322 -37.15 -2.59 -1.75
N GLU A 323 -37.17 -3.80 -2.33
CA GLU A 323 -36.07 -4.34 -3.16
C GLU A 323 -35.72 -3.44 -4.35
N ASP A 324 -36.74 -2.95 -5.04
CA ASP A 324 -36.60 -2.12 -6.23
C ASP A 324 -35.96 -0.76 -5.93
N LYS A 325 -36.37 -0.08 -4.85
CA LYS A 325 -35.75 1.19 -4.44
C LYS A 325 -34.30 1.01 -4.02
N ALA A 326 -33.98 -0.06 -3.30
CA ALA A 326 -32.62 -0.32 -2.85
C ALA A 326 -31.66 -0.59 -4.00
N ILE A 327 -32.09 -1.40 -4.99
CA ILE A 327 -31.31 -1.70 -6.18
C ILE A 327 -31.07 -0.43 -7.01
N LEU A 328 -32.09 0.39 -7.20
CA LEU A 328 -31.96 1.65 -7.96
C LEU A 328 -31.06 2.66 -7.25
N ARG A 329 -31.22 2.81 -5.93
CA ARG A 329 -30.34 3.67 -5.12
C ARG A 329 -28.89 3.21 -5.25
N TYR A 330 -28.63 1.91 -5.06
CA TYR A 330 -27.29 1.35 -5.16
C TYR A 330 -26.69 1.51 -6.57
N ALA A 331 -27.49 1.26 -7.61
CA ALA A 331 -27.07 1.45 -8.99
C ALA A 331 -26.65 2.90 -9.27
N ARG A 332 -27.41 3.88 -8.78
CA ARG A 332 -27.09 5.31 -8.95
C ARG A 332 -25.87 5.74 -8.12
N GLU A 333 -25.79 5.32 -6.87
CA GLU A 333 -24.65 5.60 -5.98
C GLU A 333 -23.31 5.09 -6.56
N HIS A 334 -23.34 3.93 -7.23
CA HIS A 334 -22.14 3.28 -7.79
C HIS A 334 -22.02 3.44 -9.31
N ASN A 335 -22.84 4.29 -9.94
CA ASN A 335 -22.86 4.54 -11.40
C ASN A 335 -22.95 3.27 -12.26
N LEU A 336 -23.78 2.31 -11.87
CA LEU A 336 -23.99 1.04 -12.58
C LEU A 336 -25.11 1.19 -13.61
N GLY A 337 -24.73 1.41 -14.87
CA GLY A 337 -25.66 1.71 -15.97
C GLY A 337 -26.50 0.52 -16.46
N LYS A 338 -26.09 -0.72 -16.18
CA LYS A 338 -26.82 -1.92 -16.60
C LYS A 338 -27.20 -2.82 -15.43
N ILE A 339 -28.47 -3.17 -15.29
CA ILE A 339 -28.97 -4.07 -14.25
C ILE A 339 -29.26 -5.45 -14.87
N ILE A 340 -28.62 -6.49 -14.35
CA ILE A 340 -28.84 -7.89 -14.74
C ILE A 340 -29.73 -8.59 -13.71
N ILE A 341 -30.86 -9.13 -14.17
CA ILE A 341 -31.79 -9.90 -13.34
C ILE A 341 -32.17 -11.23 -14.01
N GLY A 342 -32.52 -12.23 -13.19
CA GLY A 342 -33.02 -13.52 -13.68
C GLY A 342 -34.50 -13.45 -14.07
N ARG A 343 -34.87 -14.10 -15.18
CA ARG A 343 -36.27 -14.26 -15.60
C ARG A 343 -37.02 -15.13 -14.59
N ARG A 344 -38.03 -14.55 -13.92
CA ARG A 344 -38.90 -15.29 -12.99
C ARG A 344 -40.07 -15.93 -13.75
N ALA A 345 -40.31 -17.24 -13.57
CA ALA A 345 -41.50 -17.90 -14.11
C ALA A 345 -42.75 -17.41 -13.36
N GLN A 346 -43.63 -16.67 -14.05
CA GLN A 346 -44.91 -16.26 -13.47
C GLN A 346 -45.86 -17.46 -13.39
N ARG A 347 -46.47 -17.66 -12.21
CA ARG A 347 -47.62 -18.56 -12.01
C ARG A 347 -48.78 -17.72 -11.48
N HIS A 348 -49.76 -17.47 -12.36
CA HIS A 348 -51.17 -17.08 -12.12
C HIS A 348 -51.71 -15.78 -12.75
N TRP A 349 -52.91 -15.98 -13.28
CA TRP A 349 -53.81 -15.16 -14.10
C TRP A 349 -54.42 -13.86 -13.50
N TRP A 350 -54.19 -13.49 -12.23
CA TRP A 350 -54.89 -12.35 -11.56
C TRP A 350 -53.98 -11.39 -10.75
N SER A 351 -52.64 -11.39 -10.95
CA SER A 351 -51.73 -10.51 -10.20
C SER A 351 -50.83 -9.62 -11.07
N ARG A 352 -50.68 -8.40 -10.55
CA ARG A 352 -49.92 -7.21 -10.95
C ARG A 352 -48.47 -7.44 -11.44
N GLU A 353 -48.05 -6.50 -12.28
CA GLU A 353 -46.70 -6.12 -12.75
C GLU A 353 -45.52 -6.84 -12.10
N SER A 354 -44.65 -7.40 -12.95
CA SER A 354 -43.46 -8.13 -12.55
C SER A 354 -42.42 -7.22 -11.88
N PHE A 355 -41.46 -7.82 -11.19
CA PHE A 355 -40.33 -7.09 -10.60
C PHE A 355 -39.53 -6.32 -11.66
N ALA A 356 -39.34 -6.92 -12.83
CA ALA A 356 -38.74 -6.26 -13.99
C ALA A 356 -39.55 -5.05 -14.44
N ASP A 357 -40.88 -5.17 -14.53
CA ASP A 357 -41.77 -4.07 -14.95
C ASP A 357 -41.80 -2.90 -13.95
N ARG A 358 -41.55 -3.17 -12.67
CA ARG A 358 -41.42 -2.12 -11.64
C ARG A 358 -40.09 -1.39 -11.73
N LEU A 359 -38.99 -2.11 -11.98
CA LEU A 359 -37.67 -1.52 -12.22
C LEU A 359 -37.68 -0.66 -13.48
N ALA A 360 -38.17 -1.20 -14.60
CA ALA A 360 -38.20 -0.52 -15.89
C ALA A 360 -39.00 0.79 -15.87
N ARG A 361 -40.10 0.86 -15.11
CA ARG A 361 -40.88 2.11 -14.98
C ARG A 361 -40.26 3.15 -14.06
N ARG A 362 -39.53 2.72 -13.03
CA ARG A 362 -38.93 3.63 -12.03
C ARG A 362 -37.56 4.15 -12.45
N ALA A 363 -36.89 3.45 -13.36
CA ALA A 363 -35.60 3.86 -13.91
C ALA A 363 -35.58 3.64 -15.44
N PRO A 364 -36.25 4.50 -16.22
CA PRO A 364 -36.16 4.47 -17.68
C PRO A 364 -34.76 4.83 -18.19
N ASP A 365 -33.92 5.38 -17.32
CA ASP A 365 -32.53 5.79 -17.55
C ASP A 365 -31.50 4.64 -17.44
N LEU A 366 -31.90 3.45 -16.96
CA LEU A 366 -31.00 2.31 -16.76
C LEU A 366 -31.34 1.15 -17.72
N ASP A 367 -30.31 0.50 -18.25
CA ASP A 367 -30.49 -0.68 -19.10
C ASP A 367 -30.85 -1.90 -18.26
N LEU A 368 -31.96 -2.57 -18.57
CA LEU A 368 -32.37 -3.80 -17.88
C LEU A 368 -32.12 -5.04 -18.75
N VAL A 369 -31.24 -5.92 -18.30
CA VAL A 369 -30.91 -7.19 -18.97
C VAL A 369 -31.53 -8.36 -18.21
N ILE A 370 -32.45 -9.07 -18.86
CA ILE A 370 -33.18 -10.20 -18.27
C ILE A 370 -32.61 -11.51 -18.82
N VAL A 371 -31.92 -12.28 -17.97
CA VAL A 371 -31.29 -13.55 -18.33
C VAL A 371 -32.27 -14.71 -18.14
N ALA A 372 -32.41 -15.55 -19.17
CA ALA A 372 -33.16 -16.79 -19.06
C ALA A 372 -32.40 -17.81 -18.21
N LEU A 373 -33.03 -18.27 -17.13
CA LEU A 373 -32.52 -19.35 -16.29
C LEU A 373 -33.02 -20.66 -16.92
N GLU A 374 -32.11 -21.56 -17.29
CA GLU A 374 -32.52 -22.90 -17.75
C GLU A 374 -32.89 -23.76 -16.53
N ASP A 375 -34.11 -24.25 -16.62
CA ASP A 375 -34.62 -25.55 -16.15
C ASP A 375 -35.59 -25.60 -14.99
N ALA A 376 -36.61 -26.42 -15.30
CA ALA A 376 -37.75 -26.98 -14.58
C ALA A 376 -38.22 -26.25 -13.29
N PRO A 377 -39.52 -25.94 -13.16
CA PRO A 377 -40.05 -25.44 -11.91
C PRO A 377 -39.71 -26.45 -10.81
N ALA A 378 -38.84 -26.05 -9.88
CA ALA A 378 -38.55 -26.85 -8.70
C ALA A 378 -39.90 -27.27 -8.08
N PRO A 379 -40.10 -28.56 -7.75
CA PRO A 379 -41.33 -28.98 -7.10
C PRO A 379 -41.52 -28.12 -5.85
N PRO A 380 -42.75 -27.70 -5.51
CA PRO A 380 -43.00 -26.86 -4.35
C PRO A 380 -42.42 -27.56 -3.12
N VAL A 381 -41.29 -27.05 -2.63
CA VAL A 381 -40.64 -27.58 -1.44
C VAL A 381 -41.64 -27.42 -0.30
N ASN A 382 -42.09 -28.54 0.23
CA ASN A 382 -42.94 -28.61 1.42
C ASN A 382 -42.34 -27.68 2.48
N ARG A 383 -43.13 -26.72 2.95
CA ARG A 383 -42.74 -25.80 4.03
C ARG A 383 -42.14 -26.64 5.15
N GLY A 384 -40.83 -26.47 5.41
CA GLY A 384 -40.18 -27.15 6.51
C GLY A 384 -41.00 -26.96 7.77
N ASN A 385 -41.43 -28.07 8.37
CA ASN A 385 -42.18 -28.07 9.61
C ASN A 385 -41.33 -27.38 10.69
N ASP A 386 -41.63 -26.10 10.94
CA ASP A 386 -41.23 -25.40 12.14
C ASP A 386 -41.76 -26.22 13.33
N THR A 387 -40.85 -26.76 14.14
CA THR A 387 -41.14 -27.73 15.22
C THR A 387 -41.64 -27.07 16.51
N ARG A 388 -41.83 -25.75 16.52
CA ARG A 388 -42.42 -25.05 17.67
C ARG A 388 -43.88 -25.47 17.83
N PRO A 389 -44.32 -25.91 19.03
CA PRO A 389 -45.71 -26.26 19.30
C PRO A 389 -46.65 -25.13 18.88
N TRP A 390 -47.72 -25.47 18.16
CA TRP A 390 -48.70 -24.51 17.62
C TRP A 390 -49.19 -23.52 18.70
N MET A 391 -49.34 -23.97 19.95
CA MET A 391 -49.71 -23.12 21.08
C MET A 391 -48.73 -21.98 21.38
N ASP A 392 -47.41 -22.17 21.24
CA ASP A 392 -46.43 -21.11 21.56
C ASP A 392 -46.37 -20.00 20.52
N ARG A 393 -46.73 -20.28 19.26
CA ARG A 393 -46.84 -19.25 18.22
C ARG A 393 -48.01 -18.30 18.45
N TRP A 394 -49.10 -18.82 19.00
CA TRP A 394 -50.33 -18.06 19.21
C TRP A 394 -50.49 -17.54 20.64
N ARG A 395 -49.70 -18.00 21.63
CA ARG A 395 -49.78 -17.53 23.03
C ARG A 395 -49.75 -16.02 23.18
N VAL A 396 -48.82 -15.33 22.51
CA VAL A 396 -48.69 -13.87 22.60
C VAL A 396 -49.90 -13.17 21.93
N GLN A 397 -50.39 -13.74 20.84
CA GLN A 397 -51.50 -13.20 20.06
C GLN A 397 -52.85 -13.43 20.74
N VAL A 398 -53.05 -14.60 21.36
CA VAL A 398 -54.24 -14.96 22.16
C VAL A 398 -54.28 -14.15 23.45
N ARG A 399 -53.15 -13.97 24.14
CA ARG A 399 -53.07 -13.05 25.30
C ARG A 399 -53.40 -11.61 24.88
N GLY A 400 -52.88 -11.17 23.73
CA GLY A 400 -53.20 -9.85 23.19
C GLY A 400 -54.69 -9.68 22.89
N CYS A 401 -55.34 -10.68 22.28
CA CYS A 401 -56.77 -10.65 22.02
C CYS A 401 -57.60 -10.66 23.31
N ALA A 402 -57.21 -11.44 24.32
CA ALA A 402 -57.89 -11.45 25.62
C ALA A 402 -57.79 -10.10 26.35
N VAL A 403 -56.60 -9.48 26.34
CA VAL A 403 -56.39 -8.15 26.92
C VAL A 403 -57.16 -7.07 26.14
N ALA A 404 -57.22 -7.18 24.81
CA ALA A 404 -58.04 -6.31 23.98
C ALA A 404 -59.51 -6.37 24.43
N VAL A 405 -60.09 -7.57 24.51
CA VAL A 405 -61.48 -7.77 24.96
C VAL A 405 -61.70 -7.20 26.36
N ALA A 406 -60.81 -7.49 27.31
CA ALA A 406 -60.92 -7.02 28.70
C ALA A 406 -60.84 -5.49 28.80
N LEU A 407 -59.92 -4.85 28.06
CA LEU A 407 -59.78 -3.40 28.05
C LEU A 407 -60.99 -2.72 27.40
N CYS A 408 -61.51 -3.28 26.31
CA CYS A 408 -62.72 -2.78 25.64
C CYS A 408 -63.95 -2.90 26.55
N ALA A 409 -64.08 -4.00 27.29
CA ALA A 409 -65.15 -4.20 28.26
C ALA A 409 -65.04 -3.22 29.44
N LEU A 410 -63.83 -2.99 29.96
CA LEU A 410 -63.57 -2.03 31.04
C LEU A 410 -63.92 -0.59 30.61
N ILE A 411 -63.48 -0.18 29.42
CA ILE A 411 -63.78 1.14 28.85
C ILE A 411 -65.30 1.32 28.72
N THR A 412 -66.00 0.29 28.22
CA THR A 412 -67.45 0.29 28.07
C THR A 412 -68.17 0.41 29.42
N LEU A 413 -67.73 -0.35 30.43
CA LEU A 413 -68.32 -0.34 31.78
C LEU A 413 -68.14 1.01 32.49
N VAL A 414 -66.93 1.58 32.40
CA VAL A 414 -66.64 2.89 33.00
C VAL A 414 -67.44 3.98 32.29
N ALA A 415 -67.49 3.95 30.96
CA ALA A 415 -68.24 4.91 30.17
C ALA A 415 -69.75 4.83 30.44
N SER A 416 -70.31 3.62 30.59
CA SER A 416 -71.75 3.44 30.83
C SER A 416 -72.20 3.82 32.25
N ASN A 417 -71.31 3.79 33.23
CA ASN A 417 -71.64 4.10 34.63
C ASN A 417 -71.30 5.55 35.02
N PHE A 418 -70.18 6.09 34.54
CA PHE A 418 -69.64 7.38 35.01
C PHE A 418 -69.70 8.50 33.96
N LEU A 419 -69.79 8.18 32.67
CA LEU A 419 -69.67 9.16 31.58
C LEU A 419 -70.98 9.39 30.79
N VAL A 420 -72.13 8.96 31.33
CA VAL A 420 -73.46 9.12 30.69
C VAL A 420 -73.83 10.60 30.44
N ALA A 421 -73.24 11.52 31.20
CA ALA A 421 -73.46 12.97 31.06
C ALA A 421 -72.58 13.65 29.99
N PHE A 422 -71.60 12.96 29.41
CA PHE A 422 -70.67 13.53 28.43
C PHE A 422 -71.16 13.34 27.00
N ALA A 423 -70.75 14.26 26.11
CA ALA A 423 -71.02 14.15 24.68
C ALA A 423 -70.44 12.85 24.10
N THR A 424 -71.19 12.21 23.21
CA THR A 424 -70.83 10.94 22.54
C THR A 424 -69.48 10.99 21.83
N VAL A 425 -69.04 12.17 21.38
CA VAL A 425 -67.73 12.40 20.75
C VAL A 425 -66.56 12.09 21.69
N ASN A 426 -66.67 12.45 22.98
CA ASN A 426 -65.59 12.21 23.95
C ASN A 426 -65.42 10.72 24.27
N LEU A 427 -66.51 9.95 24.19
CA LEU A 427 -66.49 8.49 24.38
C LEU A 427 -65.73 7.79 23.25
N VAL A 428 -65.90 8.25 22.00
CA VAL A 428 -65.14 7.71 20.84
C VAL A 428 -63.64 7.89 21.03
N MET A 429 -63.19 9.02 21.57
CA MET A 429 -61.76 9.26 21.86
C MET A 429 -61.20 8.28 22.90
N LEU A 430 -61.98 7.94 23.93
CA LEU A 430 -61.59 6.97 24.96
C LEU A 430 -61.42 5.55 24.38
N TYR A 431 -62.34 5.14 23.49
CA TYR A 431 -62.22 3.88 22.77
C TYR A 431 -61.01 3.83 21.84
N LEU A 432 -60.73 4.93 21.13
CA LEU A 432 -59.52 5.05 20.29
C LEU A 432 -58.24 4.96 21.14
N LEU A 433 -58.20 5.56 22.33
CA LEU A 433 -57.09 5.43 23.27
C LEU A 433 -56.86 3.96 23.69
N GLY A 434 -57.94 3.22 23.95
CA GLY A 434 -57.86 1.78 24.22
C GLY A 434 -57.23 0.99 23.05
N VAL A 435 -57.61 1.30 21.82
CA VAL A 435 -57.02 0.68 20.61
C VAL A 435 -55.53 1.01 20.49
N VAL A 436 -55.13 2.24 20.81
CA VAL A 436 -53.71 2.67 20.81
C VAL A 436 -52.91 1.85 21.84
N ILE A 437 -53.39 1.68 23.06
CA ILE A 437 -52.72 0.90 24.11
C ILE A 437 -52.55 -0.55 23.65
N VAL A 438 -53.61 -1.17 23.12
CA VAL A 438 -53.54 -2.55 22.61
C VAL A 438 -52.55 -2.66 21.44
N ALA A 439 -52.51 -1.69 20.53
CA ALA A 439 -51.53 -1.64 19.44
C ALA A 439 -50.09 -1.55 19.98
N LEU A 440 -49.86 -0.67 20.96
CA LEU A 440 -48.57 -0.39 21.60
C LEU A 440 -48.03 -1.56 22.42
N PHE A 441 -48.87 -2.46 22.93
CA PHE A 441 -48.44 -3.62 23.72
C PHE A 441 -48.53 -4.95 22.97
N TYR A 442 -49.51 -5.17 22.11
CA TYR A 442 -49.80 -6.49 21.52
C TYR A 442 -49.80 -6.55 19.97
N GLY A 443 -49.65 -5.41 19.29
CA GLY A 443 -49.41 -5.35 17.84
C GLY A 443 -50.68 -5.34 16.98
N ARG A 444 -50.52 -5.56 15.66
CA ARG A 444 -51.56 -5.29 14.65
C ARG A 444 -52.85 -6.09 14.85
N TRP A 445 -52.75 -7.41 14.97
CA TRP A 445 -53.94 -8.27 14.99
C TRP A 445 -54.85 -8.05 16.23
N PRO A 446 -54.30 -7.94 17.46
CA PRO A 446 -55.11 -7.56 18.63
C PRO A 446 -55.72 -6.16 18.54
N SER A 447 -55.04 -5.20 17.92
CA SER A 447 -55.56 -3.83 17.71
C SER A 447 -56.71 -3.78 16.71
N VAL A 448 -56.64 -4.55 15.62
CA VAL A 448 -57.76 -4.71 14.68
C VAL A 448 -58.97 -5.31 15.39
N LEU A 449 -58.76 -6.38 16.18
CA LEU A 449 -59.83 -6.99 16.97
C LEU A 449 -60.43 -6.00 17.98
N ALA A 450 -59.60 -5.24 18.70
CA ALA A 450 -60.05 -4.20 19.63
C ALA A 450 -60.89 -3.12 18.94
N THR A 451 -60.51 -2.72 17.72
CA THR A 451 -61.22 -1.70 16.94
C THR A 451 -62.61 -2.20 16.54
N VAL A 452 -62.73 -3.44 16.07
CA VAL A 452 -64.01 -4.06 15.71
C VAL A 452 -64.91 -4.22 16.94
N ILE A 453 -64.36 -4.72 18.06
CA ILE A 453 -65.09 -4.86 19.33
C ILE A 453 -65.56 -3.48 19.81
N ASN A 454 -64.72 -2.46 19.72
CA ASN A 454 -65.10 -1.12 20.17
C ASN A 454 -66.20 -0.48 19.32
N VAL A 455 -66.20 -0.70 18.00
CA VAL A 455 -67.30 -0.25 17.13
C VAL A 455 -68.61 -0.94 17.52
N ILE A 456 -68.58 -2.26 17.71
CA ILE A 456 -69.76 -3.05 18.12
C ILE A 456 -70.26 -2.64 19.51
N SER A 457 -69.35 -2.48 20.48
CA SER A 457 -69.69 -2.03 21.84
C SER A 457 -70.23 -0.60 21.85
N PHE A 458 -69.71 0.29 21.01
CA PHE A 458 -70.22 1.65 20.93
C PHE A 458 -71.65 1.70 20.39
N ASP A 459 -71.95 0.94 19.34
CA ASP A 459 -73.28 0.83 18.73
C ASP A 459 -74.31 0.28 19.74
N LEU A 460 -73.98 -0.83 20.41
CA LEU A 460 -74.89 -1.51 21.33
C LEU A 460 -75.26 -0.69 22.58
N PHE A 461 -74.30 0.06 23.15
CA PHE A 461 -74.48 0.68 24.47
C PHE A 461 -74.80 2.18 24.43
N PHE A 462 -74.33 2.92 23.41
CA PHE A 462 -74.37 4.39 23.41
C PHE A 462 -75.26 5.01 22.32
N ILE A 463 -75.64 4.26 21.28
CA ILE A 463 -76.54 4.72 20.21
C ILE A 463 -77.98 4.25 20.52
N ALA A 464 -78.96 5.13 20.27
CA ALA A 464 -80.38 4.81 20.46
C ALA A 464 -80.97 4.23 19.16
N PRO A 465 -81.77 3.14 19.20
CA PRO A 465 -82.21 2.39 20.37
C PRO A 465 -81.15 1.42 20.93
N ARG A 466 -80.89 1.54 22.25
CA ARG A 466 -79.87 0.76 22.96
C ARG A 466 -80.19 -0.73 22.94
N GLY A 467 -79.17 -1.57 22.77
CA GLY A 467 -79.31 -3.03 22.75
C GLY A 467 -79.70 -3.62 21.39
N THR A 468 -79.71 -2.83 20.31
CA THR A 468 -79.94 -3.30 18.93
C THR A 468 -78.82 -2.84 18.00
N LEU A 469 -78.42 -3.70 17.06
CA LEU A 469 -77.45 -3.36 15.99
C LEU A 469 -78.18 -2.67 14.82
N ALA A 470 -78.85 -1.55 15.10
CA ALA A 470 -79.68 -0.83 14.14
C ALA A 470 -79.03 0.50 13.77
N VAL A 471 -78.21 0.49 12.72
CA VAL A 471 -77.55 1.71 12.20
C VAL A 471 -78.55 2.51 11.37
N SER A 472 -79.40 3.28 12.05
CA SER A 472 -80.48 4.07 11.42
C SER A 472 -80.06 5.49 11.05
N ASP A 473 -78.92 5.98 11.53
CA ASP A 473 -78.43 7.34 11.31
C ASP A 473 -77.05 7.36 10.63
N ILE A 474 -76.97 8.07 9.51
CA ILE A 474 -75.79 8.21 8.65
C ILE A 474 -74.62 8.89 9.38
N GLN A 475 -74.90 9.71 10.41
CA GLN A 475 -73.87 10.39 11.20
C GLN A 475 -72.98 9.40 11.97
N TYR A 476 -73.53 8.27 12.44
CA TYR A 476 -72.77 7.26 13.16
C TYR A 476 -72.02 6.30 12.22
N VAL A 477 -72.55 6.04 11.02
CA VAL A 477 -71.81 5.31 9.95
C VAL A 477 -70.47 5.98 9.67
N LEU A 478 -70.48 7.32 9.53
CA LEU A 478 -69.26 8.09 9.32
C LEU A 478 -68.29 7.96 10.50
N THR A 479 -68.80 8.02 11.73
CA THR A 479 -67.99 7.89 12.96
C THR A 479 -67.34 6.51 13.05
N PHE A 480 -68.07 5.43 12.73
CA PHE A 480 -67.53 4.07 12.69
C PHE A 480 -66.48 3.89 11.62
N ALA A 481 -66.70 4.43 10.42
CA ALA A 481 -65.73 4.37 9.33
C ALA A 481 -64.42 5.09 9.72
N VAL A 482 -64.52 6.28 10.32
CA VAL A 482 -63.35 7.04 10.79
C VAL A 482 -62.64 6.28 11.92
N MET A 483 -63.38 5.78 12.90
CA MET A 483 -62.82 5.04 14.03
C MET A 483 -62.11 3.75 13.59
N LEU A 484 -62.71 3.00 12.65
CA LEU A 484 -62.10 1.81 12.06
C LEU A 484 -60.82 2.17 11.28
N THR A 485 -60.87 3.24 10.49
CA THR A 485 -59.72 3.72 9.69
C THR A 485 -58.57 4.17 10.60
N VAL A 486 -58.86 4.97 11.63
CA VAL A 486 -57.86 5.44 12.61
C VAL A 486 -57.28 4.26 13.39
N GLY A 487 -58.10 3.32 13.86
CA GLY A 487 -57.63 2.10 14.54
C GLY A 487 -56.73 1.24 13.66
N LEU A 488 -57.06 1.09 12.38
CA LEU A 488 -56.23 0.37 11.39
C LEU A 488 -54.91 1.09 11.09
N ILE A 489 -54.93 2.41 10.93
CA ILE A 489 -53.74 3.23 10.71
C ILE A 489 -52.79 3.12 11.90
N ILE A 490 -53.30 3.30 13.12
CA ILE A 490 -52.53 3.20 14.36
C ILE A 490 -51.99 1.78 14.54
N GLY A 491 -52.81 0.76 14.28
CA GLY A 491 -52.39 -0.65 14.34
C GLY A 491 -51.26 -0.99 13.34
N ASN A 492 -51.26 -0.37 12.16
CA ASN A 492 -50.24 -0.57 11.14
C ASN A 492 -48.94 0.20 11.45
N LEU A 493 -49.04 1.48 11.82
CA LEU A 493 -47.90 2.32 12.21
C LEU A 493 -47.16 1.72 13.40
N THR A 494 -47.90 1.29 14.43
CA THR A 494 -47.31 0.72 15.65
C THR A 494 -46.61 -0.61 15.39
N ALA A 495 -47.15 -1.43 14.47
CA ALA A 495 -46.49 -2.67 14.05
C ALA A 495 -45.19 -2.38 13.27
N GLY A 496 -45.17 -1.33 12.44
CA GLY A 496 -43.97 -0.84 11.75
C GLY A 496 -42.87 -0.37 12.71
N VAL A 497 -43.20 0.52 13.65
CA VAL A 497 -42.26 1.06 14.65
C VAL A 497 -41.64 -0.05 15.51
N ARG A 498 -42.45 -1.02 15.95
CA ARG A 498 -41.95 -2.15 16.76
C ARG A 498 -41.02 -3.08 16.00
N TYR A 499 -41.32 -3.31 14.72
CA TYR A 499 -40.47 -4.11 13.87
C TYR A 499 -39.10 -3.43 13.68
N GLN A 500 -39.10 -2.11 13.44
CA GLN A 500 -37.86 -1.33 13.36
C GLN A 500 -37.07 -1.31 14.67
N ALA A 501 -37.74 -1.10 15.81
CA ALA A 501 -37.08 -1.09 17.13
C ALA A 501 -36.46 -2.45 17.49
N ARG A 502 -37.08 -3.56 17.09
CA ARG A 502 -36.53 -4.91 17.29
C ARG A 502 -35.27 -5.11 16.44
N ILE A 503 -35.29 -4.70 15.17
CA ILE A 503 -34.12 -4.79 14.28
C ILE A 503 -32.97 -3.93 14.81
N ALA A 504 -33.26 -2.71 15.28
CA ALA A 504 -32.26 -1.81 15.84
C ALA A 504 -31.54 -2.43 17.05
N ARG A 505 -32.28 -3.05 17.98
CA ARG A 505 -31.69 -3.73 19.15
C ARG A 505 -30.80 -4.92 18.78
N TYR A 506 -31.19 -5.71 17.77
CA TYR A 506 -30.35 -6.80 17.29
C TYR A 506 -29.03 -6.29 16.69
N ARG A 507 -29.06 -5.16 15.98
CA ARG A 507 -27.84 -4.51 15.45
C ARG A 507 -26.93 -3.99 16.57
N GLU A 508 -27.53 -3.39 17.61
CA GLU A 508 -26.80 -2.87 18.77
C GLU A 508 -26.06 -3.98 19.53
N GLN A 509 -26.74 -5.09 19.84
CA GLN A 509 -26.13 -6.23 20.54
C GLN A 509 -24.94 -6.81 19.77
N ARG A 510 -25.06 -6.97 18.44
CA ARG A 510 -23.97 -7.48 17.60
C ARG A 510 -22.73 -6.57 17.67
N THR A 511 -22.94 -5.27 17.53
CA THR A 511 -21.86 -4.28 17.55
C THR A 511 -21.16 -4.26 18.91
N ARG A 512 -21.93 -4.37 19.99
CA ARG A 512 -21.40 -4.45 21.35
C ARG A 512 -20.51 -5.67 21.58
N HIS A 513 -20.95 -6.86 21.16
CA HIS A 513 -20.15 -8.09 21.31
C HIS A 513 -18.82 -8.01 20.55
N LEU A 514 -18.82 -7.49 19.32
CA LEU A 514 -17.59 -7.29 18.55
C LEU A 514 -16.65 -6.26 19.20
N TYR A 515 -17.21 -5.16 19.72
CA TYR A 515 -16.42 -4.12 20.39
C TYR A 515 -15.78 -4.63 21.69
N GLU A 516 -16.53 -5.36 22.53
CA GLU A 516 -16.01 -5.95 23.76
C GLU A 516 -14.87 -6.95 23.47
N MET A 517 -15.01 -7.78 22.43
CA MET A 517 -13.96 -8.69 21.98
C MET A 517 -12.72 -7.94 21.47
N SER A 518 -12.90 -6.98 20.57
CA SER A 518 -11.80 -6.18 20.03
C SER A 518 -11.02 -5.47 21.14
N LYS A 519 -11.71 -4.92 22.14
CA LYS A 519 -11.08 -4.27 23.29
C LYS A 519 -10.30 -5.26 24.15
N ALA A 520 -10.84 -6.46 24.41
CA ALA A 520 -10.15 -7.48 25.18
C ALA A 520 -8.89 -7.99 24.46
N LEU A 521 -8.96 -8.20 23.14
CA LEU A 521 -7.83 -8.61 22.31
C LEU A 521 -6.75 -7.52 22.14
N ALA A 522 -7.11 -6.25 22.29
CA ALA A 522 -6.14 -5.15 22.25
C ALA A 522 -5.22 -5.13 23.49
N ILE A 523 -5.68 -5.65 24.63
CA ILE A 523 -4.94 -5.65 25.90
C ILE A 523 -3.99 -6.86 26.02
N GLY A 524 -4.26 -7.94 25.28
CA GLY A 524 -3.46 -9.17 25.32
C GLY A 524 -1.97 -8.91 25.01
N ARG A 525 -1.09 -9.32 25.92
CA ARG A 525 0.37 -9.13 25.80
C ARG A 525 1.12 -10.41 25.42
N SER A 526 0.43 -11.54 25.37
CA SER A 526 0.98 -12.83 25.01
C SER A 526 0.03 -13.61 24.10
N GLU A 527 0.58 -14.57 23.35
CA GLU A 527 -0.20 -15.48 22.53
C GLU A 527 -1.22 -16.27 23.37
N GLN A 528 -0.85 -16.64 24.60
CA GLN A 528 -1.72 -17.34 25.55
C GLN A 528 -2.91 -16.48 26.01
N ASP A 529 -2.69 -15.18 26.27
CA ASP A 529 -3.77 -14.27 26.66
C ASP A 529 -4.78 -14.09 25.53
N ILE A 530 -4.28 -13.95 24.29
CA ILE A 530 -5.09 -13.81 23.08
C ILE A 530 -5.92 -15.09 22.86
N ALA A 531 -5.29 -16.26 22.95
CA ALA A 531 -5.97 -17.55 22.85
C ALA A 531 -7.07 -17.68 23.90
N ARG A 532 -6.76 -17.49 25.18
CA ARG A 532 -7.73 -17.61 26.28
C ARG A 532 -8.92 -16.65 26.14
N THR A 533 -8.65 -15.41 25.77
CA THR A 533 -9.68 -14.38 25.56
C THR A 533 -10.61 -14.77 24.42
N SER A 534 -10.05 -15.24 23.29
CA SER A 534 -10.83 -15.69 22.14
C SER A 534 -11.70 -16.91 22.47
N GLU A 535 -11.17 -17.86 23.23
CA GLU A 535 -11.87 -19.09 23.61
C GLU A 535 -13.04 -18.80 24.55
N GLN A 536 -12.84 -17.94 25.56
CA GLN A 536 -13.90 -17.49 26.47
C GLN A 536 -15.01 -16.72 25.74
N PHE A 537 -14.63 -15.89 24.76
CA PHE A 537 -15.60 -15.17 23.95
C PHE A 537 -16.45 -16.11 23.09
N ILE A 538 -15.81 -17.09 22.45
CA ILE A 538 -16.52 -18.06 21.60
C ILE A 538 -17.46 -18.92 22.44
N GLN A 539 -17.01 -19.33 23.63
CA GLN A 539 -17.83 -20.08 24.57
C GLN A 539 -19.05 -19.30 25.05
N SER A 540 -18.88 -18.03 25.43
CA SER A 540 -19.98 -17.20 25.94
C SER A 540 -20.98 -16.77 24.87
N THR A 541 -20.51 -16.51 23.64
CA THR A 541 -21.34 -15.96 22.56
C THR A 541 -22.01 -17.05 21.73
N PHE A 542 -21.28 -18.11 21.38
CA PHE A 542 -21.77 -19.17 20.50
C PHE A 542 -22.16 -20.45 21.23
N TYR A 543 -21.95 -20.52 22.56
CA TYR A 543 -22.12 -21.75 23.34
C TYR A 543 -21.33 -22.93 22.73
N ALA A 544 -20.14 -22.62 22.20
CA ALA A 544 -19.25 -23.57 21.53
C ALA A 544 -17.92 -23.66 22.29
N ARG A 545 -17.38 -24.86 22.45
CA ARG A 545 -16.02 -25.02 22.99
C ARG A 545 -15.04 -24.70 21.88
N SER A 546 -13.91 -24.08 22.20
CA SER A 546 -12.90 -23.78 21.18
C SER A 546 -11.49 -23.84 21.73
N GLN A 547 -10.52 -24.04 20.84
CA GLN A 547 -9.11 -24.07 21.17
C GLN A 547 -8.26 -23.50 20.05
N VAL A 548 -7.33 -22.61 20.40
CA VAL A 548 -6.41 -21.98 19.46
C VAL A 548 -5.11 -22.79 19.36
N LEU A 549 -4.71 -23.09 18.13
CA LEU A 549 -3.51 -23.84 17.78
C LEU A 549 -2.57 -22.94 16.97
N LEU A 550 -1.36 -22.73 17.48
CA LEU A 550 -0.30 -21.96 16.81
C LEU A 550 0.90 -22.88 16.49
N PRO A 551 1.67 -22.58 15.43
CA PRO A 551 2.87 -23.34 15.11
C PRO A 551 3.95 -23.10 16.16
N ASN A 552 4.52 -24.18 16.68
CA ASN A 552 5.68 -24.11 17.57
C ASN A 552 6.99 -23.93 16.76
N ALA A 553 8.14 -23.86 17.44
CA ALA A 553 9.46 -23.72 16.80
C ALA A 553 9.82 -24.85 15.82
N SER A 554 9.18 -26.02 15.90
CA SER A 554 9.34 -27.13 14.94
C SER A 554 8.26 -27.18 13.87
N GLY A 555 7.41 -26.14 13.76
CA GLY A 555 6.33 -26.02 12.78
C GLY A 555 5.12 -26.91 13.06
N HIS A 556 5.02 -27.54 14.23
CA HIS A 556 3.86 -28.33 14.63
C HIS A 556 2.84 -27.45 15.34
N LEU A 557 1.57 -27.59 14.97
CA LEU A 557 0.48 -26.85 15.57
C LEU A 557 0.18 -27.40 16.97
N ALA A 558 0.42 -26.58 18.00
CA ALA A 558 0.21 -26.94 19.39
C ALA A 558 -0.83 -26.02 20.03
N ALA A 559 -1.62 -26.58 20.95
CA ALA A 559 -2.57 -25.81 21.73
C ALA A 559 -1.86 -24.95 22.78
N LEU A 560 -2.24 -23.68 22.85
CA LEU A 560 -1.69 -22.73 23.82
C LEU A 560 -2.35 -22.84 25.20
N THR A 561 -3.56 -23.40 25.26
CA THR A 561 -4.35 -23.59 26.48
C THR A 561 -4.65 -25.07 26.69
N SER A 562 -4.72 -25.51 27.94
CA SER A 562 -5.14 -26.87 28.29
C SER A 562 -6.65 -27.01 28.07
N GLY A 563 -7.04 -27.67 26.98
CA GLY A 563 -8.44 -27.87 26.61
C GLY A 563 -9.13 -28.89 27.53
N ASN A 564 -9.98 -28.42 28.44
CA ASN A 564 -10.88 -29.30 29.17
C ASN A 564 -12.08 -29.67 28.28
N GLY A 565 -12.02 -30.84 27.66
CA GLY A 565 -13.19 -31.53 27.12
C GLY A 565 -13.60 -31.20 25.68
N ILE A 566 -12.67 -30.80 24.80
CA ILE A 566 -12.91 -30.82 23.36
C ILE A 566 -12.67 -32.24 22.82
N THR A 567 -13.49 -32.69 21.87
CA THR A 567 -13.26 -33.97 21.19
C THR A 567 -11.89 -33.99 20.50
N PRO A 568 -11.12 -35.09 20.60
CA PRO A 568 -9.84 -35.20 19.89
C PRO A 568 -10.02 -34.93 18.40
N TRP A 569 -9.25 -33.97 17.88
CA TRP A 569 -9.24 -33.64 16.46
C TRP A 569 -8.16 -34.43 15.72
N ASP A 570 -8.35 -34.58 14.42
CA ASP A 570 -7.34 -35.17 13.55
C ASP A 570 -6.31 -34.10 13.15
N GLU A 571 -5.06 -34.30 13.55
CA GLU A 571 -3.95 -33.40 13.23
C GLU A 571 -3.77 -33.18 11.73
N ALA A 572 -4.10 -34.17 10.89
CA ALA A 572 -3.99 -34.03 9.44
C ALA A 572 -4.96 -32.99 8.88
N ILE A 573 -6.19 -32.93 9.43
CA ILE A 573 -7.22 -31.98 9.01
C ILE A 573 -6.87 -30.56 9.47
N VAL A 574 -6.39 -30.45 10.70
CA VAL A 574 -5.91 -29.19 11.30
C VAL A 574 -4.74 -28.62 10.48
N ARG A 575 -3.76 -29.46 10.15
CA ARG A 575 -2.60 -29.07 9.34
C ARG A 575 -2.99 -28.68 7.92
N TRP A 576 -3.90 -29.44 7.29
CA TRP A 576 -4.42 -29.08 5.97
C TRP A 576 -5.10 -27.71 5.97
N SER A 577 -5.91 -27.41 7.00
CA SER A 577 -6.59 -26.11 7.13
C SER A 577 -5.60 -24.95 7.30
N TYR A 578 -4.51 -25.16 8.05
CA TYR A 578 -3.42 -24.22 8.20
C TYR A 578 -2.68 -23.96 6.87
N ASP A 579 -2.23 -25.03 6.21
CA ASP A 579 -1.43 -24.95 4.98
C ASP A 579 -2.22 -24.38 3.79
N LYS A 580 -3.53 -24.67 3.71
CA LYS A 580 -4.41 -24.18 2.62
C LYS A 580 -5.15 -22.90 2.97
N GLY A 581 -5.16 -22.47 4.23
CA GLY A 581 -5.88 -21.29 4.68
C GLY A 581 -7.39 -21.36 4.42
N GLN A 582 -7.96 -22.58 4.42
CA GLN A 582 -9.38 -22.84 4.18
C GLN A 582 -10.05 -23.50 5.39
N PRO A 583 -11.32 -23.16 5.69
CA PRO A 583 -12.06 -23.79 6.78
C PRO A 583 -12.38 -25.25 6.45
N ALA A 584 -12.41 -26.11 7.47
CA ALA A 584 -12.69 -27.53 7.34
C ALA A 584 -13.61 -28.03 8.46
N GLY A 585 -14.26 -29.16 8.25
CA GLY A 585 -15.09 -29.82 9.24
C GLY A 585 -16.57 -29.45 9.19
N ALA A 586 -17.24 -29.55 10.33
CA ALA A 586 -18.68 -29.53 10.45
C ALA A 586 -19.30 -28.27 9.81
N GLY A 587 -20.10 -28.47 8.75
CA GLY A 587 -20.77 -27.37 8.05
C GLY A 587 -19.97 -26.67 6.95
N THR A 588 -18.81 -27.21 6.58
CA THR A 588 -18.02 -26.77 5.42
C THR A 588 -18.11 -27.77 4.27
N ASP A 589 -17.66 -27.39 3.08
CA ASP A 589 -17.57 -28.31 1.93
C ASP A 589 -16.37 -29.28 2.04
N THR A 590 -15.44 -29.02 2.97
CA THR A 590 -14.23 -29.81 3.16
C THR A 590 -14.35 -30.68 4.41
N LEU A 591 -14.45 -31.99 4.23
CA LEU A 591 -14.55 -32.98 5.32
C LEU A 591 -15.72 -32.70 6.30
N PRO A 592 -16.98 -32.60 5.83
CA PRO A 592 -18.14 -32.25 6.68
C PRO A 592 -18.49 -33.28 7.77
N GLY A 593 -17.85 -34.46 7.76
CA GLY A 593 -18.18 -35.60 8.62
C GLY A 593 -17.64 -35.52 10.05
N VAL A 594 -16.73 -34.59 10.35
CA VAL A 594 -16.20 -34.40 11.71
C VAL A 594 -17.11 -33.49 12.55
N PRO A 595 -17.20 -33.69 13.89
CA PRO A 595 -18.13 -32.95 14.75
C PRO A 595 -17.69 -31.53 15.12
N TYR A 596 -16.48 -31.12 14.74
CA TYR A 596 -15.89 -29.82 15.01
C TYR A 596 -15.65 -29.03 13.71
N LEU A 597 -15.59 -27.71 13.83
CA LEU A 597 -15.30 -26.75 12.77
C LEU A 597 -13.88 -26.19 12.98
N ILE A 598 -13.03 -26.26 11.97
CA ILE A 598 -11.67 -25.73 11.98
C ILE A 598 -11.64 -24.47 11.12
N LEU A 599 -11.20 -23.36 11.71
CA LEU A 599 -11.12 -22.06 11.06
C LEU A 599 -9.67 -21.56 11.07
N PRO A 600 -9.11 -21.19 9.90
CA PRO A 600 -7.76 -20.63 9.82
C PRO A 600 -7.72 -19.19 10.34
N LEU A 601 -6.73 -18.91 11.18
CA LEU A 601 -6.39 -17.56 11.64
C LEU A 601 -5.45 -16.91 10.63
N LYS A 602 -6.02 -16.34 9.57
CA LYS A 602 -5.26 -15.74 8.47
C LYS A 602 -5.43 -14.23 8.38
N THR A 603 -4.33 -13.55 8.06
CA THR A 603 -4.32 -12.15 7.59
C THR A 603 -4.17 -12.13 6.07
N ALA A 604 -4.03 -10.95 5.45
CA ALA A 604 -3.88 -10.83 4.00
C ALA A 604 -2.60 -11.53 3.47
N GLU A 605 -1.57 -11.63 4.31
CA GLU A 605 -0.24 -12.10 3.90
C GLU A 605 0.07 -13.54 4.31
N LYS A 606 -0.45 -14.01 5.47
CA LYS A 606 -0.07 -15.30 6.04
C LYS A 606 -1.14 -15.92 6.93
N THR A 607 -1.08 -17.24 7.08
CA THR A 607 -1.84 -18.01 8.10
C THR A 607 -0.99 -18.13 9.36
N LEU A 608 -1.49 -17.59 10.48
CA LEU A 608 -0.78 -17.57 11.76
C LEU A 608 -1.05 -18.81 12.60
N GLY A 609 -2.20 -19.44 12.40
CA GLY A 609 -2.61 -20.63 13.14
C GLY A 609 -4.03 -21.05 12.75
N VAL A 610 -4.64 -21.88 13.58
CA VAL A 610 -6.03 -22.33 13.39
C VAL A 610 -6.77 -22.34 14.72
N ILE A 611 -8.07 -22.16 14.67
CA ILE A 611 -8.96 -22.32 15.82
C ILE A 611 -9.93 -23.47 15.55
N VAL A 612 -9.97 -24.43 16.48
CA VAL A 612 -10.92 -25.55 16.46
C VAL A 612 -12.12 -25.14 17.31
N VAL A 613 -13.32 -25.29 16.76
CA VAL A 613 -14.59 -24.90 17.39
C VAL A 613 -15.53 -26.10 17.38
N GLU A 614 -15.89 -26.60 18.57
CA GLU A 614 -16.87 -27.66 18.77
C GLU A 614 -18.21 -27.05 19.20
N PRO A 615 -19.22 -26.97 18.29
CA PRO A 615 -20.49 -26.36 18.61
C PRO A 615 -21.34 -27.23 19.52
N GLY A 616 -21.94 -26.62 20.56
CA GLY A 616 -22.99 -27.29 21.35
C GLY A 616 -24.26 -27.58 20.55
N ASN A 617 -24.55 -26.78 19.52
CA ASN A 617 -25.64 -27.02 18.57
C ASN A 617 -25.24 -26.57 17.16
N LEU A 618 -24.89 -27.53 16.31
CA LEU A 618 -24.47 -27.27 14.93
C LEU A 618 -25.48 -26.39 14.17
N ARG A 619 -26.79 -26.65 14.31
CA ARG A 619 -27.82 -25.89 13.58
C ARG A 619 -27.81 -24.40 13.92
N GLN A 620 -27.44 -24.06 15.16
CA GLN A 620 -27.36 -22.67 15.61
C GLN A 620 -26.09 -21.98 15.13
N LEU A 621 -24.95 -22.68 15.12
CA LEU A 621 -23.69 -22.14 14.59
C LEU A 621 -23.74 -21.96 13.06
N MET A 622 -24.53 -22.80 12.37
CA MET A 622 -24.73 -22.76 10.92
C MET A 622 -25.70 -21.68 10.44
N ILE A 623 -26.18 -20.82 11.34
CA ILE A 623 -26.93 -19.61 10.98
C ILE A 623 -25.94 -18.62 10.36
N PRO A 624 -26.17 -18.09 9.15
CA PRO A 624 -25.20 -17.23 8.46
C PRO A 624 -24.76 -15.99 9.25
N GLU A 625 -25.66 -15.40 10.02
CA GLU A 625 -25.35 -14.27 10.89
C GLU A 625 -24.34 -14.65 12.00
N GLN A 626 -24.41 -15.88 12.50
CA GLN A 626 -23.46 -16.44 13.48
C GLN A 626 -22.14 -16.82 12.81
N GLN A 627 -22.19 -17.40 11.60
CA GLN A 627 -20.98 -17.71 10.82
C GLN A 627 -20.18 -16.43 10.51
N ARG A 628 -20.85 -15.38 10.03
CA ARG A 628 -20.20 -14.09 9.74
C ARG A 628 -19.62 -13.45 11.00
N LEU A 629 -20.31 -13.58 12.14
CA LEU A 629 -19.78 -13.11 13.41
C LEU A 629 -18.52 -13.91 13.80
N LEU A 630 -18.56 -15.23 13.69
CA LEU A 630 -17.43 -16.12 13.98
C LEU A 630 -16.24 -15.85 13.06
N GLU A 631 -16.46 -15.66 11.75
CA GLU A 631 -15.42 -15.25 10.79
C GLU A 631 -14.79 -13.91 11.18
N THR A 632 -15.61 -12.94 11.61
CA THR A 632 -15.11 -11.64 12.09
C THR A 632 -14.26 -11.83 13.36
N CYS A 633 -14.69 -12.71 14.28
CA CYS A 633 -13.94 -13.06 15.48
C CYS A 633 -12.58 -13.69 15.12
N THR A 634 -12.55 -14.65 14.21
CA THR A 634 -11.33 -15.30 13.71
C THR A 634 -10.36 -14.29 13.10
N LEU A 635 -10.87 -13.32 12.32
CA LEU A 635 -10.05 -12.23 11.76
C LEU A 635 -9.46 -11.31 12.84
N LEU A 636 -10.25 -10.94 13.85
CA LEU A 636 -9.76 -10.11 14.97
C LEU A 636 -8.67 -10.82 15.78
N VAL A 637 -8.80 -12.13 15.99
CA VAL A 637 -7.78 -12.94 16.65
C VAL A 637 -6.51 -13.01 15.80
N ALA A 638 -6.64 -13.28 14.49
CA ALA A 638 -5.51 -13.29 13.57
C ALA A 638 -4.77 -11.94 13.57
N SER A 639 -5.50 -10.83 13.48
CA SER A 639 -4.91 -9.48 13.52
C SER A 639 -4.21 -9.18 14.86
N ALA A 640 -4.76 -9.66 15.98
CA ALA A 640 -4.11 -9.49 17.28
C ALA A 640 -2.80 -10.27 17.41
N LEU A 641 -2.77 -11.50 16.89
CA LEU A 641 -1.55 -12.32 16.83
C LEU A 641 -0.50 -11.71 15.90
N ASP A 642 -0.91 -11.22 14.73
CA ASP A 642 0.02 -10.59 13.78
C ASP A 642 0.67 -9.35 14.37
N ARG A 643 -0.14 -8.49 15.01
CA ARG A 643 0.34 -7.30 15.71
C ARG A 643 1.37 -7.67 16.78
N LEU A 644 1.11 -8.70 17.58
CA LEU A 644 2.05 -9.14 18.62
C LEU A 644 3.37 -9.62 18.02
N ALA A 645 3.31 -10.40 16.94
CA ALA A 645 4.50 -10.89 16.23
C ALA A 645 5.32 -9.74 15.63
N LEU A 646 4.66 -8.78 14.99
CA LEU A 646 5.30 -7.59 14.40
C LEU A 646 5.98 -6.73 15.47
N THR A 647 5.28 -6.39 16.55
CA THR A 647 5.87 -5.62 17.65
C THR A 647 7.07 -6.33 18.28
N THR A 648 7.01 -7.66 18.43
CA THR A 648 8.14 -8.44 18.95
C THR A 648 9.34 -8.42 18.01
N SER A 649 9.10 -8.52 16.69
CA SER A 649 10.15 -8.45 15.67
C SER A 649 10.80 -7.07 15.59
N GLU A 650 10.02 -5.99 15.68
CA GLU A 650 10.52 -4.61 15.70
C GLU A 650 11.39 -4.35 16.93
N GLU A 651 10.94 -4.78 18.11
CA GLU A 651 11.71 -4.64 19.36
C GLU A 651 13.05 -5.39 19.26
N GLN A 652 13.06 -6.61 18.72
CA GLN A 652 14.30 -7.38 18.51
C GLN A 652 15.24 -6.72 17.50
N ALA A 653 14.72 -6.24 16.37
CA ALA A 653 15.52 -5.54 15.36
C ALA A 653 16.11 -4.24 15.92
N ARG A 654 15.33 -3.49 16.70
CA ARG A 654 15.79 -2.28 17.39
C ARG A 654 16.90 -2.58 18.38
N LEU A 655 16.72 -3.58 19.25
CA LEU A 655 17.75 -3.98 20.22
C LEU A 655 19.04 -4.44 19.53
N ALA A 656 18.93 -5.14 18.39
CA ALA A 656 20.09 -5.53 17.60
C ALA A 656 20.83 -4.31 17.00
N SER A 657 20.08 -3.36 16.42
CA SER A 657 20.64 -2.13 15.86
C SER A 657 21.30 -1.24 16.93
N GLU A 658 20.69 -1.13 18.11
CA GLU A 658 21.24 -0.37 19.24
C GLU A 658 22.56 -1.00 19.72
N ARG A 659 22.63 -2.33 19.82
CA ARG A 659 23.87 -3.06 20.16
C ARG A 659 25.00 -2.79 19.16
N GLU A 660 24.69 -2.80 17.86
CA GLU A 660 25.69 -2.57 16.82
C GLU A 660 26.18 -1.12 16.81
N SER A 661 25.28 -0.15 17.00
CA SER A 661 25.64 1.27 17.09
C SER A 661 26.54 1.58 18.29
N ILE A 662 26.21 1.02 19.47
CA ILE A 662 27.04 1.16 20.68
C ILE A 662 28.42 0.54 20.44
N ARG A 663 28.48 -0.66 19.86
CA ARG A 663 29.75 -1.33 19.54
C ARG A 663 30.64 -0.48 18.63
N ASN A 664 30.08 0.09 17.57
CA ASN A 664 30.83 0.94 16.63
C ASN A 664 31.31 2.26 17.26
N SER A 665 30.45 2.89 18.07
CA SER A 665 30.81 4.14 18.77
C SER A 665 31.95 3.92 19.78
N LEU A 666 31.93 2.80 20.51
CA LEU A 666 33.01 2.44 21.44
C LEU A 666 34.34 2.21 20.72
N LEU A 667 34.33 1.51 19.58
CA LEU A 667 35.55 1.28 18.79
C LEU A 667 36.14 2.59 18.24
N ALA A 668 35.30 3.53 17.80
CA ALA A 668 35.74 4.83 17.31
C ALA A 668 36.34 5.71 18.43
N ALA A 669 35.71 5.73 19.62
CA ALA A 669 36.21 6.47 20.78
C ALA A 669 37.57 5.94 21.24
N LEU A 670 37.71 4.61 21.38
CA LEU A 670 38.97 3.96 21.75
C LEU A 670 40.10 4.28 20.73
N SER A 671 39.78 4.39 19.44
CA SER A 671 40.76 4.78 18.42
C SER A 671 41.35 6.16 18.66
N HIS A 672 40.51 7.13 19.03
CA HIS A 672 40.93 8.51 19.25
C HIS A 672 41.74 8.63 20.55
N ASP A 673 41.27 7.97 21.60
CA ASP A 673 41.85 8.05 22.94
C ASP A 673 43.21 7.36 23.04
N LEU A 674 43.49 6.34 22.21
CA LEU A 674 44.81 5.73 22.13
C LEU A 674 45.79 6.52 21.25
N ARG A 675 45.33 7.18 20.19
CA ARG A 675 46.20 7.92 19.25
C ARG A 675 46.81 9.17 19.90
N THR A 676 46.04 9.88 20.70
CA THR A 676 46.47 11.12 21.37
C THR A 676 47.71 10.92 22.28
N PRO A 677 47.72 9.99 23.25
CA PRO A 677 48.89 9.77 24.10
C PRO A 677 50.08 9.21 23.34
N LEU A 678 49.87 8.38 22.31
CA LEU A 678 50.95 7.86 21.46
C LEU A 678 51.64 8.96 20.65
N THR A 679 50.89 9.95 20.18
CA THR A 679 51.44 11.11 19.47
C THR A 679 52.32 11.95 20.39
N VAL A 680 51.89 12.17 21.64
CA VAL A 680 52.69 12.88 22.65
C VAL A 680 53.96 12.10 23.01
N LEU A 681 53.84 10.80 23.26
CA LEU A 681 54.99 9.94 23.56
C LEU A 681 56.00 9.91 22.41
N PHE A 682 55.52 9.91 21.17
CA PHE A 682 56.38 9.94 19.99
C PHE A 682 57.16 11.24 19.91
N GLY A 683 56.47 12.39 20.02
CA GLY A 683 57.11 13.70 19.98
C GLY A 683 58.10 13.92 21.13
N GLN A 684 57.76 13.50 22.36
CA GLN A 684 58.67 13.57 23.50
C GLN A 684 59.90 12.67 23.32
N ALA A 685 59.72 11.45 22.84
CA ALA A 685 60.83 10.53 22.58
C ALA A 685 61.73 11.04 21.44
N GLU A 686 61.16 11.69 20.43
CA GLU A 686 61.90 12.31 19.32
C GLU A 686 62.74 13.51 19.78
N ILE A 687 62.15 14.44 20.53
CA ILE A 687 62.87 15.58 21.13
C ILE A 687 64.01 15.08 22.03
N LEU A 688 63.71 14.14 22.94
CA LEU A 688 64.71 13.57 23.85
C LEU A 688 65.84 12.87 23.10
N THR A 689 65.55 12.20 21.97
CA THR A 689 66.56 11.57 21.13
C THR A 689 67.48 12.60 20.47
N LEU A 690 66.91 13.69 19.94
CA LEU A 690 67.66 14.76 19.27
C LEU A 690 68.53 15.55 20.28
N ASP A 691 67.97 15.92 21.43
CA ASP A 691 68.68 16.66 22.48
C ASP A 691 69.88 15.85 22.99
N LEU A 692 69.66 14.59 23.40
CA LEU A 692 70.72 13.72 23.91
C LEU A 692 71.78 13.40 22.86
N ALA A 693 71.41 13.29 21.58
CA ALA A 693 72.35 13.11 20.49
C ALA A 693 73.20 14.37 20.25
N SER A 694 72.61 15.56 20.35
CA SER A 694 73.32 16.83 20.20
C SER A 694 74.36 17.07 21.31
N GLU A 695 74.08 16.58 22.52
CA GLU A 695 74.96 16.68 23.69
C GLU A 695 76.05 15.59 23.73
N GLY A 696 76.05 14.64 22.79
CA GLY A 696 76.95 13.48 22.81
C GLY A 696 76.72 12.54 24.00
N SER A 697 75.49 12.52 24.54
CA SER A 697 75.14 11.73 25.72
C SER A 697 75.13 10.23 25.42
N LYS A 698 75.67 9.44 26.36
CA LYS A 698 75.60 7.95 26.33
C LYS A 698 74.17 7.39 26.31
N HIS A 699 73.17 8.22 26.62
CA HIS A 699 71.76 7.85 26.68
C HIS A 699 71.01 8.07 25.35
N ALA A 700 71.63 8.72 24.36
CA ALA A 700 71.03 8.90 23.03
C ALA A 700 70.58 7.58 22.35
N PRO A 701 71.33 6.46 22.45
CA PRO A 701 70.87 5.17 21.93
C PRO A 701 69.61 4.65 22.61
N GLN A 702 69.49 4.83 23.93
CA GLN A 702 68.33 4.39 24.72
C GLN A 702 67.08 5.23 24.38
N ALA A 703 67.25 6.54 24.19
CA ALA A 703 66.18 7.42 23.72
C ALA A 703 65.67 7.01 22.34
N ASN A 704 66.59 6.68 21.42
CA ASN A 704 66.24 6.20 20.10
C ASN A 704 65.52 4.84 20.13
N GLU A 705 65.88 3.93 21.04
CA GLU A 705 65.15 2.68 21.27
C GLU A 705 63.71 2.95 21.75
N ILE A 706 63.52 3.87 22.70
CA ILE A 706 62.17 4.28 23.17
C ILE A 706 61.35 4.84 22.00
N ARG A 707 61.92 5.74 21.20
CA ARG A 707 61.28 6.31 20.00
C ARG A 707 60.83 5.20 19.03
N GLN A 708 61.70 4.21 18.79
CA GLN A 708 61.39 3.08 17.92
C GLN A 708 60.28 2.19 18.51
N HIS A 709 60.26 1.97 19.82
CA HIS A 709 59.20 1.23 20.51
C HIS A 709 57.84 1.96 20.46
N VAL A 710 57.82 3.29 20.58
CA VAL A 710 56.59 4.10 20.44
C VAL A 710 56.06 4.04 19.01
N LEU A 711 56.93 4.12 18.01
CA LEU A 711 56.56 3.93 16.61
C LEU A 711 55.95 2.55 16.35
N ASN A 712 56.56 1.50 16.89
CA ASN A 712 56.04 0.14 16.75
C ASN A 712 54.67 -0.02 17.42
N THR A 713 54.51 0.52 18.63
CA THR A 713 53.23 0.52 19.36
C THR A 713 52.15 1.27 18.59
N THR A 714 52.49 2.41 17.97
CA THR A 714 51.56 3.20 17.15
C THR A 714 51.09 2.40 15.93
N ARG A 715 52.00 1.72 15.23
CA ARG A 715 51.62 0.83 14.12
C ARG A 715 50.72 -0.32 14.57
N LEU A 716 51.01 -0.91 15.72
CA LEU A 716 50.24 -2.03 16.28
C LEU A 716 48.81 -1.61 16.64
N VAL A 717 48.67 -0.48 17.32
CA VAL A 717 47.37 0.09 17.68
C VAL A 717 46.56 0.45 16.44
N ASN A 718 47.17 1.13 15.46
CA ASN A 718 46.47 1.44 14.21
C ASN A 718 46.01 0.16 13.48
N ASN A 719 46.88 -0.85 13.36
CA ASN A 719 46.53 -2.13 12.74
C ASN A 719 45.37 -2.86 13.44
N LEU A 720 45.34 -2.83 14.78
CA LEU A 720 44.25 -3.44 15.56
C LEU A 720 42.92 -2.68 15.37
N LEU A 721 42.98 -1.35 15.36
CA LEU A 721 41.81 -0.50 15.16
C LEU A 721 41.26 -0.60 13.74
N ASP A 722 42.13 -0.68 12.73
CA ASP A 722 41.73 -0.87 11.34
C ASP A 722 41.06 -2.23 11.14
N MET A 723 41.61 -3.30 11.76
CA MET A 723 40.95 -4.61 11.78
C MET A 723 39.57 -4.53 12.44
N ALA A 724 39.46 -3.85 13.58
CA ALA A 724 38.19 -3.72 14.28
C ALA A 724 37.13 -2.97 13.47
N ARG A 725 37.53 -1.95 12.68
CA ARG A 725 36.65 -1.18 11.79
C ARG A 725 36.24 -1.98 10.55
N ILE A 726 37.15 -2.76 9.96
CA ILE A 726 36.84 -3.61 8.81
C ILE A 726 35.85 -4.73 9.21
N GLN A 727 36.00 -5.31 10.40
CA GLN A 727 35.11 -6.38 10.87
C GLN A 727 33.69 -5.94 11.23
N SER A 728 33.46 -4.67 11.56
CA SER A 728 32.11 -4.18 11.90
C SER A 728 31.28 -3.75 10.68
N GLY A 729 31.77 -4.00 9.46
CA GLY A 729 31.07 -3.66 8.22
C GLY A 729 30.93 -2.15 7.97
N GLY A 730 31.45 -1.31 8.86
CA GLY A 730 31.39 0.16 8.78
C GLY A 730 32.42 0.79 7.84
N PHE A 731 33.01 0.01 6.93
CA PHE A 731 34.03 0.50 6.01
C PHE A 731 33.41 0.82 4.64
N ASN A 732 33.11 2.10 4.40
CA ASN A 732 32.70 2.58 3.08
C ASN A 732 33.93 2.77 2.21
N LEU A 733 34.20 1.84 1.30
CA LEU A 733 35.26 1.95 0.30
C LEU A 733 35.02 3.16 -0.61
N ARG A 734 36.04 3.99 -0.81
CA ARG A 734 36.04 5.03 -1.83
C ARG A 734 36.83 4.52 -3.02
N LYS A 735 36.19 3.70 -3.84
CA LYS A 735 36.81 3.15 -5.05
C LYS A 735 36.96 4.26 -6.10
N GLU A 736 38.15 4.39 -6.64
CA GLU A 736 38.50 5.30 -7.72
C GLU A 736 39.23 4.51 -8.82
N TRP A 737 39.17 5.00 -10.06
CA TRP A 737 39.92 4.42 -11.17
C TRP A 737 41.35 4.95 -11.14
N LEU A 738 42.30 4.09 -10.80
CA LEU A 738 43.72 4.42 -10.68
C LEU A 738 44.52 3.55 -11.64
N THR A 739 45.63 4.06 -12.17
CA THR A 739 46.55 3.21 -12.94
C THR A 739 47.31 2.29 -11.99
N LEU A 740 47.54 1.05 -12.41
CA LEU A 740 48.31 0.10 -11.62
C LEU A 740 49.74 0.63 -11.34
N GLU A 741 50.35 1.30 -12.32
CA GLU A 741 51.66 1.95 -12.17
C GLU A 741 51.65 3.00 -11.05
N GLU A 742 50.61 3.82 -10.94
CA GLU A 742 50.53 4.85 -9.91
C GLU A 742 50.51 4.24 -8.50
N VAL A 743 49.67 3.22 -8.30
CA VAL A 743 49.51 2.59 -6.98
C VAL A 743 50.76 1.82 -6.58
N VAL A 744 51.34 1.04 -7.50
CA VAL A 744 52.60 0.32 -7.27
C VAL A 744 53.76 1.29 -7.04
N GLY A 745 53.85 2.34 -7.86
CA GLY A 745 54.88 3.37 -7.73
C GLY A 745 54.79 4.12 -6.40
N SER A 746 53.59 4.41 -5.90
CA SER A 746 53.39 5.05 -4.60
C SER A 746 53.86 4.17 -3.45
N ALA A 747 53.49 2.88 -3.47
CA ALA A 747 53.91 1.92 -2.45
C ALA A 747 55.45 1.76 -2.40
N ILE A 748 56.10 1.71 -3.56
CA ILE A 748 57.57 1.58 -3.65
C ILE A 748 58.28 2.84 -3.14
N ARG A 749 57.82 4.03 -3.53
CA ARG A 749 58.37 5.31 -3.02
C ARG A 749 58.29 5.40 -1.51
N THR A 750 57.18 4.94 -0.92
CA THR A 750 57.01 4.91 0.54
C THR A 750 58.00 3.97 1.23
N LEU A 751 58.40 2.87 0.56
CA LEU A 751 59.34 1.87 1.09
C LEU A 751 60.81 2.14 0.75
N GLU A 752 61.10 3.07 -0.16
CA GLU A 752 62.45 3.43 -0.63
C GLU A 752 63.48 3.63 0.50
N PRO A 753 63.17 4.35 1.60
CA PRO A 753 64.11 4.53 2.71
C PRO A 753 64.46 3.23 3.45
N GLY A 754 63.56 2.23 3.41
CA GLY A 754 63.70 0.93 4.08
C GLY A 754 64.28 -0.18 3.20
N LEU A 755 64.37 0.03 1.88
CA LEU A 755 64.87 -0.97 0.93
C LEU A 755 66.39 -1.14 0.97
N GLY A 756 67.13 -0.22 1.59
CA GLY A 756 68.58 -0.33 1.77
C GLY A 756 69.37 -0.45 0.46
N GLY A 757 68.87 0.16 -0.61
CA GLY A 757 69.45 0.10 -1.96
C GLY A 757 69.07 -1.14 -2.78
N ARG A 758 68.11 -1.97 -2.33
CA ARG A 758 67.57 -3.07 -3.14
C ARG A 758 66.62 -2.53 -4.21
N HIS A 759 66.80 -2.99 -5.44
CA HIS A 759 65.85 -2.76 -6.52
C HIS A 759 64.73 -3.80 -6.47
N ILE A 760 63.48 -3.34 -6.56
CA ILE A 760 62.31 -4.20 -6.75
C ILE A 760 62.15 -4.43 -8.25
N GLU A 761 62.07 -5.70 -8.66
CA GLU A 761 61.87 -6.07 -10.05
C GLU A 761 60.39 -5.91 -10.44
N LEU A 762 60.11 -5.11 -11.46
CA LEU A 762 58.74 -4.79 -11.88
C LEU A 762 58.42 -5.42 -13.23
N HIS A 763 57.42 -6.29 -13.26
CA HIS A 763 56.87 -6.91 -14.46
C HIS A 763 55.37 -6.60 -14.53
N LEU A 764 55.05 -5.36 -14.91
CA LEU A 764 53.67 -4.90 -15.10
C LEU A 764 53.31 -5.08 -16.58
N GLY A 765 52.47 -6.07 -16.91
CA GLY A 765 52.13 -6.38 -18.31
C GLY A 765 51.57 -5.18 -19.08
N ASP A 766 50.56 -4.51 -18.51
CA ASP A 766 50.06 -3.20 -18.95
C ASP A 766 50.13 -2.21 -17.78
N PRO A 767 51.16 -1.34 -17.71
CA PRO A 767 51.32 -0.38 -16.62
C PRO A 767 50.16 0.63 -16.50
N LEU A 768 49.50 0.92 -17.64
CA LEU A 768 48.39 1.87 -17.73
C LEU A 768 47.03 1.22 -17.46
N ALA A 769 47.00 -0.06 -17.11
CA ALA A 769 45.77 -0.74 -16.72
C ALA A 769 45.09 -0.03 -15.56
N LEU A 770 43.80 0.30 -15.75
CA LEU A 770 42.98 0.94 -14.73
C LEU A 770 42.38 -0.11 -13.79
N ILE A 771 42.55 0.13 -12.48
CA ILE A 771 41.98 -0.69 -11.41
C ILE A 771 40.97 0.13 -10.60
N HIS A 772 39.86 -0.49 -10.22
CA HIS A 772 38.80 0.17 -9.44
C HIS A 772 38.93 -0.18 -7.94
N VAL A 773 39.78 0.58 -7.24
CA VAL A 773 40.17 0.29 -5.84
C VAL A 773 40.15 1.54 -4.97
N ASP A 774 40.07 1.37 -3.66
CA ASP A 774 40.36 2.44 -2.70
C ASP A 774 41.88 2.60 -2.59
N GLY A 775 42.43 3.63 -3.26
CA GLY A 775 43.86 3.84 -3.44
C GLY A 775 44.69 3.70 -2.15
N PRO A 776 44.41 4.49 -1.09
CA PRO A 776 45.15 4.41 0.17
C PRO A 776 45.11 3.03 0.85
N LEU A 777 43.97 2.33 0.80
CA LEU A 777 43.87 1.00 1.37
C LEU A 777 44.63 -0.04 0.55
N PHE A 778 44.53 0.03 -0.77
CA PHE A 778 45.20 -0.92 -1.66
C PHE A 778 46.72 -0.71 -1.67
N GLU A 779 47.19 0.55 -1.64
CA GLU A 779 48.59 0.89 -1.40
C GLU A 779 49.11 0.25 -0.11
N ARG A 780 48.31 0.25 0.96
CA ARG A 780 48.68 -0.39 2.22
C ARG A 780 48.81 -1.91 2.12
N VAL A 781 48.01 -2.58 1.27
CA VAL A 781 48.19 -4.00 0.97
C VAL A 781 49.58 -4.23 0.35
N LEU A 782 49.93 -3.45 -0.67
CA LEU A 782 51.24 -3.55 -1.33
C LEU A 782 52.40 -3.29 -0.37
N ILE A 783 52.30 -2.23 0.45
CA ILE A 783 53.32 -1.92 1.45
C ILE A 783 53.49 -3.08 2.42
N ASN A 784 52.42 -3.68 2.93
CA ASN A 784 52.51 -4.80 3.87
C ASN A 784 53.13 -6.06 3.24
N LEU A 785 52.77 -6.38 1.99
CA LEU A 785 53.33 -7.52 1.28
C LEU A 785 54.83 -7.31 0.98
N LEU A 786 55.20 -6.12 0.52
CA LEU A 786 56.61 -5.76 0.27
C LEU A 786 57.43 -5.68 1.56
N GLU A 787 56.89 -5.13 2.65
CA GLU A 787 57.55 -5.14 3.96
C GLU A 787 57.82 -6.57 4.44
N ASN A 788 56.89 -7.50 4.21
CA ASN A 788 57.08 -8.89 4.55
C ASN A 788 58.21 -9.51 3.70
N ALA A 789 58.21 -9.29 2.39
CA ALA A 789 59.31 -9.74 1.53
C ALA A 789 60.67 -9.19 2.00
N VAL A 790 60.76 -7.89 2.30
CA VAL A 790 62.00 -7.25 2.79
C VAL A 790 62.48 -7.84 4.12
N LYS A 791 61.56 -8.13 5.05
CA LYS A 791 61.86 -8.65 6.39
C LYS A 791 62.27 -10.13 6.37
N TYR A 792 61.60 -10.95 5.56
CA TYR A 792 61.71 -12.41 5.64
C TYR A 792 62.55 -13.05 4.52
N ALA A 793 62.75 -12.38 3.38
CA ALA A 793 63.48 -12.99 2.26
C ALA A 793 65.01 -13.07 2.48
N GLY A 794 65.57 -12.26 3.39
CA GLY A 794 67.01 -12.20 3.67
C GLY A 794 67.73 -11.05 2.95
N THR A 795 68.99 -10.79 3.31
CA THR A 795 69.67 -9.54 2.93
C THR A 795 70.09 -9.43 1.46
N LYS A 796 70.24 -10.56 0.77
CA LYS A 796 70.63 -10.66 -0.66
C LYS A 796 69.49 -11.10 -1.57
N ALA A 797 68.27 -11.21 -1.04
CA ALA A 797 67.14 -11.70 -1.79
C ALA A 797 66.64 -10.67 -2.81
N GLN A 798 66.19 -11.17 -3.96
CA GLN A 798 65.47 -10.43 -4.98
C GLN A 798 63.98 -10.45 -4.64
N ILE A 799 63.34 -9.30 -4.82
CA ILE A 799 61.92 -9.09 -4.57
C ILE A 799 61.34 -8.48 -5.84
N GLY A 800 60.17 -8.94 -6.26
CA GLY A 800 59.52 -8.43 -7.45
C GLY A 800 58.00 -8.36 -7.33
N ILE A 801 57.41 -7.62 -8.26
CA ILE A 801 55.97 -7.50 -8.45
C ILE A 801 55.68 -7.85 -9.90
N THR A 802 54.81 -8.84 -10.09
CA THR A 802 54.34 -9.25 -11.41
C THR A 802 52.84 -9.00 -11.48
N ALA A 803 52.38 -8.29 -12.52
CA ALA A 803 50.96 -8.08 -12.77
C ALA A 803 50.57 -8.72 -14.09
N THR A 804 49.56 -9.60 -14.04
CA THR A 804 49.01 -10.26 -15.22
C THR A 804 47.50 -10.07 -15.27
N HIS A 805 47.00 -9.95 -16.49
CA HIS A 805 45.57 -9.90 -16.77
C HIS A 805 45.12 -11.29 -17.20
N GLN A 806 44.17 -11.87 -16.47
CA GLN A 806 43.52 -13.12 -16.85
C GLN A 806 42.01 -12.91 -16.83
N ASP A 807 41.37 -13.05 -17.98
CA ASP A 807 39.92 -12.85 -18.18
C ASP A 807 39.42 -11.48 -17.68
N GLU A 808 38.52 -11.47 -16.69
CA GLU A 808 37.97 -10.28 -16.01
C GLU A 808 38.63 -10.02 -14.64
N GLN A 809 39.84 -10.54 -14.41
CA GLN A 809 40.55 -10.36 -13.15
C GLN A 809 41.99 -9.88 -13.34
N LEU A 810 42.41 -8.97 -12.46
CA LEU A 810 43.81 -8.60 -12.30
C LEU A 810 44.43 -9.54 -11.29
N GLN A 811 45.48 -10.24 -11.70
CA GLN A 811 46.34 -11.00 -10.80
C GLN A 811 47.64 -10.24 -10.54
N LEU A 812 47.91 -9.92 -9.29
CA LEU A 812 49.09 -9.22 -8.83
C LEU A 812 49.87 -10.09 -7.85
N ASP A 813 51.06 -10.51 -8.27
CA ASP A 813 51.96 -11.38 -7.51
C ASP A 813 53.11 -10.56 -6.91
N VAL A 814 53.20 -10.55 -5.57
CA VAL A 814 54.36 -10.02 -4.85
C VAL A 814 55.21 -11.20 -4.40
N TRP A 815 56.42 -11.30 -4.96
CA TRP A 815 57.28 -12.46 -4.78
C TRP A 815 58.67 -12.12 -4.25
N ASP A 816 59.30 -13.12 -3.63
CA ASP A 816 60.71 -13.11 -3.24
C ASP A 816 61.40 -14.43 -3.61
N ASN A 817 62.74 -14.48 -3.48
CA ASN A 817 63.54 -15.70 -3.62
C ASN A 817 64.17 -16.17 -2.29
N GLY A 818 63.51 -15.85 -1.17
CA GLY A 818 63.95 -16.16 0.17
C GLY A 818 63.70 -17.62 0.60
N PRO A 819 63.64 -17.91 1.92
CA PRO A 819 63.43 -19.25 2.43
C PRO A 819 62.02 -19.81 2.15
N GLY A 820 61.08 -18.97 1.71
CA GLY A 820 59.69 -19.36 1.45
C GLY A 820 58.85 -19.55 2.71
N ILE A 821 57.63 -20.03 2.51
CA ILE A 821 56.63 -20.34 3.53
C ILE A 821 56.81 -21.82 3.95
N PRO A 822 56.81 -22.16 5.25
CA PRO A 822 56.83 -23.55 5.68
C PRO A 822 55.65 -24.37 5.12
N ALA A 823 55.93 -25.57 4.61
CA ALA A 823 54.92 -26.43 3.98
C ALA A 823 53.76 -26.73 4.95
N GLY A 824 52.52 -26.51 4.49
CA GLY A 824 51.29 -26.69 5.26
C GLY A 824 50.84 -25.45 6.05
N GLN A 825 51.55 -24.32 5.93
CA GLN A 825 51.18 -23.04 6.57
C GLN A 825 50.73 -21.97 5.57
N GLU A 826 50.59 -22.31 4.29
CA GLU A 826 50.27 -21.36 3.22
C GLU A 826 48.91 -20.68 3.41
N GLN A 827 47.95 -21.35 4.05
CA GLN A 827 46.64 -20.78 4.38
C GLN A 827 46.60 -20.17 5.80
N SER A 828 47.27 -20.79 6.78
CA SER A 828 47.24 -20.32 8.17
C SER A 828 48.10 -19.08 8.41
N ILE A 829 48.98 -18.71 7.48
CA ILE A 829 49.76 -17.47 7.56
C ILE A 829 48.90 -16.20 7.51
N PHE A 830 47.65 -16.32 7.04
CA PHE A 830 46.66 -15.24 7.05
C PHE A 830 45.85 -15.18 8.36
N ASP A 831 45.95 -16.18 9.23
CA ASP A 831 45.27 -16.15 10.53
C ASP A 831 45.81 -15.03 11.43
N LYS A 832 44.93 -14.49 12.28
CA LYS A 832 45.29 -13.41 13.19
C LYS A 832 46.39 -13.85 14.14
N PHE A 833 47.45 -13.05 14.24
CA PHE A 833 48.62 -13.31 15.10
C PHE A 833 49.44 -14.54 14.68
N ALA A 834 49.19 -15.10 13.49
CA ALA A 834 49.99 -16.19 12.97
C ALA A 834 51.39 -15.73 12.55
N ARG A 835 52.38 -16.60 12.76
CA ARG A 835 53.79 -16.40 12.37
C ARG A 835 54.33 -17.72 11.84
N GLY A 836 55.07 -17.68 10.72
CA GLY A 836 55.62 -18.88 10.07
C GLY A 836 56.58 -19.70 10.94
N HIS A 837 57.28 -19.04 11.87
CA HIS A 837 58.08 -19.71 12.91
C HIS A 837 57.72 -19.12 14.29
N LYS A 838 57.38 -19.99 15.25
CA LYS A 838 56.93 -19.61 16.60
C LYS A 838 57.97 -18.82 17.43
N GLU A 839 59.25 -18.86 17.05
CA GLU A 839 60.36 -18.16 17.73
C GLU A 839 61.32 -17.46 16.73
N SER A 840 60.81 -16.59 15.84
CA SER A 840 61.70 -15.77 15.00
C SER A 840 62.19 -14.53 15.75
N ALA A 841 63.49 -14.24 15.70
CA ALA A 841 64.11 -12.99 16.21
C ALA A 841 63.67 -11.72 15.44
N ILE A 842 62.88 -11.87 14.37
CA ILE A 842 62.37 -10.79 13.53
C ILE A 842 61.10 -10.20 14.17
N PRO A 843 61.07 -8.92 14.58
CA PRO A 843 59.92 -8.31 15.26
C PRO A 843 58.67 -8.20 14.35
N GLY A 844 57.52 -8.70 14.82
CA GLY A 844 56.24 -8.63 14.09
C GLY A 844 55.07 -9.26 14.86
N VAL A 845 53.87 -8.70 14.70
CA VAL A 845 52.64 -9.02 15.48
C VAL A 845 51.75 -10.06 14.78
N GLY A 846 52.01 -10.38 13.51
CA GLY A 846 51.20 -11.34 12.74
C GLY A 846 49.82 -10.82 12.33
N LEU A 847 49.63 -9.49 12.24
CA LEU A 847 48.37 -8.87 11.78
C LEU A 847 48.41 -8.38 10.33
N GLY A 848 49.61 -8.19 9.75
CA GLY A 848 49.76 -7.56 8.43
C GLY A 848 49.06 -8.32 7.31
N LEU A 849 49.26 -9.64 7.23
CA LEU A 849 48.65 -10.49 6.20
C LEU A 849 47.14 -10.65 6.39
N ALA A 850 46.67 -10.76 7.64
CA ALA A 850 45.24 -10.78 7.96
C ALA A 850 44.52 -9.48 7.54
N ILE A 851 45.18 -8.33 7.70
CA ILE A 851 44.67 -7.03 7.24
C ILE A 851 44.67 -6.97 5.70
N CYS A 852 45.71 -7.49 5.04
CA CYS A 852 45.74 -7.55 3.59
C CYS A 852 44.57 -8.37 3.04
N GLN A 853 44.33 -9.56 3.62
CA GLN A 853 43.22 -10.42 3.23
C GLN A 853 41.88 -9.70 3.44
N ALA A 854 41.66 -9.10 4.62
CA ALA A 854 40.42 -8.38 4.90
C ALA A 854 40.18 -7.19 3.97
N ILE A 855 41.23 -6.43 3.59
CA ILE A 855 41.10 -5.32 2.63
C ILE A 855 40.75 -5.86 1.24
N VAL A 856 41.43 -6.91 0.78
CA VAL A 856 41.19 -7.51 -0.54
C VAL A 856 39.79 -8.13 -0.63
N ASP A 857 39.32 -8.80 0.42
CA ASP A 857 37.98 -9.39 0.50
C ASP A 857 36.88 -8.32 0.38
N VAL A 858 37.03 -7.17 1.07
CA VAL A 858 36.07 -6.05 0.97
C VAL A 858 36.09 -5.42 -0.43
N HIS A 859 37.22 -5.49 -1.15
CA HIS A 859 37.30 -5.07 -2.55
C HIS A 859 36.64 -6.07 -3.53
N GLY A 860 36.22 -7.25 -3.06
CA GLY A 860 35.66 -8.33 -3.88
C GLY A 860 36.70 -9.24 -4.51
N GLY A 861 37.96 -9.16 -4.06
CA GLY A 861 39.07 -9.98 -4.53
C GLY A 861 39.39 -11.16 -3.61
N THR A 862 40.48 -11.87 -3.89
CA THR A 862 41.05 -12.88 -2.98
C THR A 862 42.56 -12.76 -2.88
N LEU A 863 43.12 -13.06 -1.70
CA LEU A 863 44.57 -13.10 -1.44
C LEU A 863 44.98 -14.54 -1.11
N SER A 864 46.00 -15.05 -1.81
CA SER A 864 46.55 -16.39 -1.59
C SER A 864 48.08 -16.35 -1.50
N ALA A 865 48.68 -17.37 -0.90
CA ALA A 865 50.13 -17.49 -0.77
C ALA A 865 50.58 -18.87 -1.21
N HIS A 866 51.72 -18.94 -1.90
CA HIS A 866 52.32 -20.20 -2.32
C HIS A 866 53.85 -20.08 -2.39
N ASN A 867 54.54 -21.22 -2.35
CA ASN A 867 55.98 -21.28 -2.59
C ASN A 867 56.28 -21.34 -4.07
N ARG A 868 57.30 -20.61 -4.53
CA ARG A 868 57.72 -20.61 -5.92
C ARG A 868 58.51 -21.88 -6.26
N PRO A 869 58.38 -22.41 -7.49
CA PRO A 869 59.21 -23.53 -7.97
C PRO A 869 60.72 -23.20 -7.95
N GLU A 870 61.05 -21.92 -8.11
CA GLU A 870 62.42 -21.38 -8.15
C GLU A 870 63.00 -21.12 -6.74
N GLY A 871 62.19 -21.31 -5.69
CA GLY A 871 62.51 -20.95 -4.30
C GLY A 871 61.96 -19.57 -3.90
N GLY A 872 61.53 -19.43 -2.65
CA GLY A 872 60.91 -18.21 -2.11
C GLY A 872 59.38 -18.23 -2.06
N ALA A 873 58.80 -17.16 -1.52
CA ALA A 873 57.35 -17.02 -1.37
C ALA A 873 56.75 -16.16 -2.50
N SER A 874 55.49 -16.40 -2.84
CA SER A 874 54.67 -15.56 -3.71
C SER A 874 53.30 -15.33 -3.08
N PHE A 875 52.91 -14.07 -2.97
CA PHE A 875 51.59 -13.63 -2.50
C PHE A 875 50.78 -13.10 -3.68
N THR A 876 49.71 -13.80 -4.02
CA THR A 876 48.87 -13.53 -5.18
C THR A 876 47.59 -12.83 -4.76
N VAL A 877 47.44 -11.58 -5.15
CA VAL A 877 46.21 -10.78 -5.03
C VAL A 877 45.43 -10.91 -6.34
N THR A 878 44.17 -11.31 -6.25
CA THR A 878 43.23 -11.31 -7.38
C THR A 878 42.18 -10.25 -7.14
N LEU A 879 41.94 -9.37 -8.12
CA LEU A 879 40.90 -8.36 -8.07
C LEU A 879 39.99 -8.47 -9.28
N PRO A 880 38.67 -8.29 -9.12
CA PRO A 880 37.76 -8.16 -10.26
C PRO A 880 38.09 -6.87 -11.03
N LEU A 881 38.33 -7.00 -12.33
CA LEU A 881 38.46 -5.87 -13.24
C LEU A 881 37.06 -5.49 -13.71
N GLU A 882 36.50 -4.45 -13.12
CA GLU A 882 35.32 -3.80 -13.68
C GLU A 882 35.67 -3.18 -15.05
N ALA A 883 34.68 -2.99 -15.92
CA ALA A 883 34.92 -2.31 -17.19
C ALA A 883 35.27 -0.83 -16.94
N PRO A 884 36.47 -0.36 -17.34
CA PRO A 884 36.84 1.04 -17.15
C PRO A 884 35.88 1.96 -17.91
N PRO A 885 35.58 3.15 -17.39
CA PRO A 885 34.73 4.11 -18.10
C PRO A 885 35.38 4.46 -19.45
N THR A 886 34.63 4.28 -20.53
CA THR A 886 35.07 4.69 -21.87
C THR A 886 35.22 6.19 -21.92
N LEU A 887 36.43 6.68 -22.15
CA LEU A 887 36.69 8.09 -22.49
C LEU A 887 36.15 8.32 -23.90
N ASP A 888 35.32 9.35 -24.10
CA ASP A 888 34.94 9.80 -25.44
C ASP A 888 36.22 10.24 -26.18
N ASP A 889 36.48 9.68 -27.36
CA ASP A 889 37.63 10.02 -28.21
C ASP A 889 37.67 11.53 -28.41
N LEU A 890 38.73 12.19 -27.93
CA LEU A 890 38.98 13.60 -28.20
C LEU A 890 39.22 13.75 -29.71
N PRO A 891 38.50 14.65 -30.41
CA PRO A 891 38.71 14.84 -31.83
C PRO A 891 40.15 15.31 -32.07
N GLU A 892 40.91 14.52 -32.84
CA GLU A 892 42.22 14.91 -33.33
C GLU A 892 42.08 16.21 -34.15
N GLU A 893 42.61 17.31 -33.62
CA GLU A 893 42.74 18.57 -34.37
C GLU A 893 43.67 18.34 -35.56
N THR A 894 43.10 18.39 -36.77
CA THR A 894 43.82 18.41 -38.06
C THR A 894 43.90 19.82 -38.62
#